data_AF-A0A8J7E8P9-F1
#
_entry.id   AF-A0A8J7E8P9-F1
#
_cell.length_a   1.000
_cell.length_b   1.000
_cell.length_c   1.000
_cell.angle_alpha   90.00
_cell.angle_beta   90.00
_cell.angle_gamma   90.00
#
_symmetry.space_group_name_H-M   'P 1'
#
loop_
_entity.id
_entity.type
_entity.pdbx_description
1 polymer ?
#
loop_
_entity_poly.entity_id
_entity_poly.type
_entity_poly.pdbx_seq_one_letter_code
_entity_poly.pdbx_strand_id
1 'polypeptide(L)'
;MQQIFAMSEIPIITSEIFVAYSQCPRKAFLLLFSEDRGQPHEYPLILGKRRQDSREQYLEEFLKSHPKAKGYETKTFKKHEYLIDATLRSDQLEAYCAVLTQVDTNTPNSRISYEPTIVVSTYSITPEQKTELLFIGLVLGRIQKEPPTTGKIVGMDGKSHRVRLENGYKDIKKSLKIIESWCKKSISEPPALILNKNCQSCQFQQLCQQQAEKEGNLSLLDRMTAKAIQKYNKRGIFTIQQLSYLFKPRRKRKKKKEAEPVKHSLELQALAIREQKIYIQGMPDLIRHPVELFLDIEGIPDQRFHYLIGLLVCEGEKSVQHSFWADIPEEEEAIWQKLLAKLNEYSGAPIYHYGNYELKAINELTKKYAINAEKIEKRLINVNSYIYGKIYFPVFSNRLKEIGSLLGITWPPPIFSGLQSLAWRCKWEENRNSKYKNNLLVYNEKDCNALKLLVNKLTEVANQEHLNSNIAFADQKRLLSTEIGKDIHFHLELILKSSHADYDRKKISLRNENNSKKTIQKEEKKKGRGFVRKAPSKVNKIIEVPTVKACKKCSQELYQDFQKPIHVTIIDLIFTKSGCKKVIYLHKSFKSYCESCKLYFVPDIFSKGSGSYIFGHGFRSWAVYQRISLRLSYRLIVQNSIEMFGEPIGRNSISNFLNYFAVKYSDSEKILLDKILTAPFIHADETPINIQGVNQYVWTFTNGDHVVFKLTKTREADIVHKTLRKYSGVLVSDFYAGYDSVSCKQQKCWVHLLRDINDDLWKSPFDSEYEAFVLELKELILPIFEAIDKYGLKKRNLGKYRKKVDQFYKNHITSKNYQSELSIKYQKRFERYQKSLFTFLEYDSIPWHNNTAERALRHIAIQRKISGSFFETGANSYLTLLGIMQTCKFQEKSFLKFLVSGEKDVDAFKSPKIKKRTQKIAKSHT
;
A
#
# COMPACT_ATOMS: atom_id res chain seq x y z
N MET A 1 -21.09 -34.01 22.61
CA MET A 1 -19.84 -34.67 22.16
C MET A 1 -19.11 -35.21 23.39
N GLN A 2 -19.80 -36.01 24.21
CA GLN A 2 -19.31 -36.40 25.56
C GLN A 2 -19.79 -37.80 25.96
N GLN A 3 -19.95 -38.69 24.99
CA GLN A 3 -20.06 -40.13 25.23
C GLN A 3 -19.21 -40.84 24.21
N ILE A 4 -18.72 -42.02 24.60
CA ILE A 4 -17.80 -42.94 23.92
C ILE A 4 -16.36 -42.71 24.36
N PHE A 5 -15.87 -43.57 25.26
CA PHE A 5 -14.61 -44.33 25.12
C PHE A 5 -14.48 -45.32 26.30
N ALA A 6 -15.07 -46.50 26.15
CA ALA A 6 -14.69 -47.69 26.91
C ALA A 6 -14.49 -48.82 25.90
N MET A 7 -13.27 -48.99 25.40
CA MET A 7 -12.86 -50.16 24.62
C MET A 7 -11.77 -50.91 25.40
N SER A 8 -11.99 -52.21 25.62
CA SER A 8 -11.14 -53.11 26.43
C SER A 8 -9.99 -53.75 25.65
N GLU A 9 -9.81 -53.46 24.36
CA GLU A 9 -8.73 -53.99 23.52
C GLU A 9 -7.87 -52.88 22.93
N ILE A 10 -6.55 -53.10 22.87
CA ILE A 10 -5.61 -52.13 22.31
C ILE A 10 -5.76 -52.13 20.77
N PRO A 11 -6.04 -50.98 20.13
CA PRO A 11 -6.33 -50.93 18.69
C PRO A 11 -5.09 -51.25 17.82
N ILE A 12 -5.32 -51.97 16.73
CA ILE A 12 -4.30 -52.35 15.73
C ILE A 12 -4.02 -51.18 14.78
N ILE A 13 -2.74 -50.88 14.56
CA ILE A 13 -2.29 -49.85 13.61
C ILE A 13 -2.08 -50.50 12.23
N THR A 14 -2.98 -50.19 11.30
CA THR A 14 -2.93 -50.67 9.91
C THR A 14 -2.23 -49.69 8.98
N SER A 15 -1.89 -50.14 7.76
CA SER A 15 -1.40 -49.27 6.68
C SER A 15 -2.36 -48.09 6.41
N GLU A 16 -3.67 -48.33 6.48
CA GLU A 16 -4.71 -47.30 6.29
C GLU A 16 -4.60 -46.20 7.35
N ILE A 17 -4.49 -46.58 8.62
CA ILE A 17 -4.35 -45.65 9.76
C ILE A 17 -3.07 -44.82 9.61
N PHE A 18 -1.97 -45.46 9.21
CA PHE A 18 -0.69 -44.78 9.04
C PHE A 18 -0.72 -43.78 7.87
N VAL A 19 -1.30 -44.17 6.72
CA VAL A 19 -1.51 -43.25 5.60
C VAL A 19 -2.46 -42.12 6.00
N ALA A 20 -3.53 -42.41 6.74
CA ALA A 20 -4.44 -41.39 7.26
C ALA A 20 -3.71 -40.39 8.17
N TYR A 21 -2.72 -40.83 8.97
CA TYR A 21 -1.93 -39.92 9.82
C TYR A 21 -1.10 -38.95 8.98
N SER A 22 -0.50 -39.45 7.89
CA SER A 22 0.26 -38.60 6.95
C SER A 22 -0.63 -37.55 6.27
N GLN A 23 -1.92 -37.84 6.10
CA GLN A 23 -2.91 -36.92 5.53
C GLN A 23 -3.46 -35.94 6.58
N CYS A 24 -3.80 -36.45 7.76
CA CYS A 24 -4.41 -35.71 8.86
C CYS A 24 -4.33 -36.54 10.17
N PRO A 25 -3.60 -36.09 11.20
CA PRO A 25 -3.53 -36.81 12.48
C PRO A 25 -4.90 -37.06 13.12
N ARG A 26 -5.84 -36.12 13.00
CA ARG A 26 -7.21 -36.28 13.51
C ARG A 26 -7.98 -37.38 12.78
N LYS A 27 -7.79 -37.55 11.47
CA LYS A 27 -8.40 -38.66 10.69
C LYS A 27 -7.92 -40.01 11.22
N ALA A 28 -6.61 -40.16 11.42
CA ALA A 28 -6.04 -41.40 11.97
C ALA A 28 -6.54 -41.70 13.39
N PHE A 29 -6.64 -40.67 14.24
CA PHE A 29 -7.20 -40.81 15.58
C PHE A 29 -8.66 -41.27 15.55
N LEU A 30 -9.50 -40.64 14.72
CA LEU A 30 -10.90 -41.05 14.58
C LEU A 30 -11.01 -42.48 14.02
N LEU A 31 -10.18 -42.87 13.06
CA LEU A 31 -10.13 -44.26 12.56
C LEU A 31 -9.69 -45.29 13.60
N LEU A 32 -8.86 -44.89 14.57
CA LEU A 32 -8.35 -45.77 15.61
C LEU A 32 -9.32 -45.97 16.76
N PHE A 33 -10.04 -44.91 17.14
CA PHE A 33 -10.82 -44.90 18.38
C PHE A 33 -12.33 -44.81 18.11
N SER A 34 -12.80 -44.06 17.12
CA SER A 34 -14.24 -43.86 16.89
C SER A 34 -14.92 -45.13 16.36
N GLU A 35 -16.09 -45.47 16.93
CA GLU A 35 -16.97 -46.51 16.37
C GLU A 35 -17.60 -46.04 15.04
N ASP A 36 -17.93 -44.75 14.94
CA ASP A 36 -18.36 -44.15 13.68
C ASP A 36 -17.15 -43.99 12.75
N ARG A 37 -17.13 -44.76 11.66
CA ARG A 37 -16.12 -44.70 10.60
C ARG A 37 -16.37 -43.54 9.64
N GLY A 38 -17.46 -42.80 9.74
CA GLY A 38 -17.83 -41.74 8.81
C GLY A 38 -18.22 -42.28 7.42
N GLN A 39 -18.63 -41.38 6.52
CA GLN A 39 -19.05 -41.72 5.16
C GLN A 39 -18.01 -41.23 4.15
N PRO A 40 -17.23 -42.11 3.52
CA PRO A 40 -16.23 -41.70 2.53
C PRO A 40 -16.90 -41.13 1.29
N HIS A 41 -16.20 -40.20 0.63
CA HIS A 41 -16.63 -39.71 -0.66
C HIS A 41 -16.66 -40.87 -1.68
N GLU A 42 -17.56 -40.80 -2.65
CA GLU A 42 -17.79 -41.84 -3.64
C GLU A 42 -16.53 -42.19 -4.46
N TYR A 43 -15.76 -41.18 -4.86
CA TYR A 43 -14.53 -41.40 -5.63
C TYR A 43 -13.48 -42.31 -4.92
N PRO A 44 -13.08 -42.08 -3.65
CA PRO A 44 -12.28 -43.05 -2.89
C PRO A 44 -12.83 -44.48 -2.88
N LEU A 45 -14.15 -44.66 -2.80
CA LEU A 45 -14.77 -46.00 -2.84
C LEU A 45 -14.56 -46.67 -4.20
N ILE A 46 -14.75 -45.92 -5.30
CA ILE A 46 -14.50 -46.39 -6.66
C ILE A 46 -13.02 -46.79 -6.82
N LEU A 47 -12.08 -45.96 -6.34
CA LEU A 47 -10.66 -46.28 -6.40
C LEU A 47 -10.29 -47.50 -5.56
N GLY A 48 -10.94 -47.70 -4.41
CA GLY A 48 -10.78 -48.88 -3.56
C GLY A 48 -11.23 -50.16 -4.28
N LYS A 49 -12.41 -50.13 -4.92
CA LYS A 49 -12.91 -51.25 -5.72
C LYS A 49 -11.98 -51.56 -6.90
N ARG A 50 -11.61 -50.56 -7.70
CA ARG A 50 -10.66 -50.73 -8.82
C ARG A 50 -9.32 -51.28 -8.36
N ARG A 51 -8.88 -50.94 -7.15
CA ARG A 51 -7.63 -51.47 -6.56
C ARG A 51 -7.76 -52.95 -6.25
N GLN A 52 -8.90 -53.38 -5.74
CA GLN A 52 -9.18 -54.79 -5.52
C GLN A 52 -9.19 -55.57 -6.83
N ASP A 53 -9.91 -55.09 -7.84
CA ASP A 53 -10.01 -55.73 -9.16
C ASP A 53 -8.62 -55.83 -9.83
N SER A 54 -7.84 -54.73 -9.84
CA SER A 54 -6.48 -54.70 -10.41
C SER A 54 -5.53 -55.64 -9.68
N ARG A 55 -5.72 -55.80 -8.37
CA ARG A 55 -4.91 -56.70 -7.54
C ARG A 55 -5.23 -58.16 -7.84
N GLU A 56 -6.51 -58.51 -7.92
CA GLU A 56 -6.95 -59.88 -8.26
C GLU A 56 -6.41 -60.27 -9.65
N GLN A 57 -6.56 -59.39 -10.65
CA GLN A 57 -6.00 -59.60 -11.98
C GLN A 57 -4.47 -59.76 -11.96
N TYR A 58 -3.75 -58.87 -11.25
CA TYR A 58 -2.30 -58.96 -11.14
C TYR A 58 -1.85 -60.27 -10.48
N LEU A 59 -2.53 -60.72 -9.43
CA LEU A 59 -2.21 -61.97 -8.75
C LEU A 59 -2.47 -63.20 -9.63
N GLU A 60 -3.54 -63.21 -10.42
CA GLU A 60 -3.79 -64.27 -11.41
C GLU A 60 -2.69 -64.35 -12.48
N GLU A 61 -2.30 -63.21 -13.04
CA GLU A 61 -1.19 -63.13 -14.02
C GLU A 61 0.16 -63.50 -13.38
N PHE A 62 0.38 -63.10 -12.13
CA PHE A 62 1.58 -63.44 -11.36
C PHE A 62 1.67 -64.94 -11.07
N LEU A 63 0.56 -65.60 -10.72
CA LEU A 63 0.51 -67.05 -10.50
C LEU A 63 0.76 -67.85 -11.78
N LYS A 64 0.28 -67.36 -12.94
CA LYS A 64 0.57 -67.95 -14.26
C LYS A 64 2.08 -67.91 -14.57
N SER A 65 2.75 -66.82 -14.25
CA SER A 65 4.19 -66.64 -14.49
C SER A 65 5.08 -67.29 -13.41
N HIS A 66 4.57 -67.47 -12.18
CA HIS A 66 5.31 -68.05 -11.06
C HIS A 66 4.49 -69.16 -10.37
N PRO A 67 4.36 -70.36 -10.97
CA PRO A 67 3.51 -71.44 -10.44
C PRO A 67 3.92 -71.97 -9.06
N LYS A 68 5.17 -71.70 -8.65
CA LYS A 68 5.73 -72.10 -7.35
C LYS A 68 5.41 -71.09 -6.23
N ALA A 69 4.74 -69.98 -6.53
CA ALA A 69 4.33 -69.02 -5.51
C ALA A 69 3.33 -69.66 -4.53
N LYS A 70 3.43 -69.31 -3.25
CA LYS A 70 2.57 -69.85 -2.18
C LYS A 70 1.89 -68.74 -1.40
N GLY A 71 0.73 -69.04 -0.82
CA GLY A 71 0.10 -68.16 0.15
C GLY A 71 1.03 -67.90 1.35
N TYR A 72 1.03 -66.66 1.82
CA TYR A 72 1.78 -66.29 3.00
C TYR A 72 1.18 -66.90 4.27
N GLU A 73 2.01 -67.63 5.01
CA GLU A 73 1.75 -68.07 6.38
C GLU A 73 3.04 -67.86 7.19
N THR A 74 2.93 -67.66 8.50
CA THR A 74 4.12 -67.51 9.37
C THR A 74 5.07 -68.71 9.26
N LYS A 75 4.55 -69.90 8.92
CA LYS A 75 5.30 -71.15 8.74
C LYS A 75 5.97 -71.31 7.35
N THR A 76 5.51 -70.57 6.33
CA THR A 76 6.02 -70.60 4.95
C THR A 76 7.07 -69.52 4.69
N PHE A 77 7.23 -68.57 5.61
CA PHE A 77 8.26 -67.52 5.59
C PHE A 77 9.68 -68.11 5.55
N LYS A 78 10.52 -67.64 4.60
CA LYS A 78 11.89 -68.13 4.31
C LYS A 78 12.00 -69.52 3.68
N LYS A 79 10.89 -70.09 3.17
CA LYS A 79 10.89 -71.39 2.48
C LYS A 79 10.57 -71.32 0.98
N HIS A 80 10.10 -70.17 0.51
CA HIS A 80 9.64 -69.98 -0.87
C HIS A 80 10.13 -68.64 -1.42
N GLU A 81 10.45 -68.64 -2.72
CA GLU A 81 10.96 -67.47 -3.44
C GLU A 81 9.89 -66.36 -3.57
N TYR A 82 8.62 -66.73 -3.72
CA TYR A 82 7.50 -65.80 -3.83
C TYR A 82 6.38 -66.17 -2.87
N LEU A 83 5.93 -65.21 -2.05
CA LEU A 83 4.75 -65.35 -1.19
C LEU A 83 3.68 -64.35 -1.62
N ILE A 84 2.45 -64.80 -1.81
CA ILE A 84 1.32 -63.97 -2.23
C ILE A 84 0.32 -63.75 -1.09
N ASP A 85 -0.49 -62.69 -1.20
CA ASP A 85 -1.51 -62.30 -0.22
C ASP A 85 -1.00 -62.22 1.23
N ALA A 86 0.14 -61.53 1.40
CA ALA A 86 0.83 -61.45 2.67
C ALA A 86 0.21 -60.43 3.61
N THR A 87 -0.45 -60.92 4.66
CA THR A 87 -0.85 -60.13 5.83
C THR A 87 0.21 -60.24 6.92
N LEU A 88 1.03 -59.20 7.04
CA LEU A 88 2.14 -59.09 7.98
C LEU A 88 1.64 -58.57 9.33
N ARG A 89 1.97 -59.26 10.42
CA ARG A 89 1.64 -58.84 11.80
C ARG A 89 2.90 -58.81 12.67
N SER A 90 3.12 -57.71 13.38
CA SER A 90 4.19 -57.56 14.38
C SER A 90 3.73 -56.60 15.47
N ASP A 91 3.70 -57.06 16.72
CA ASP A 91 3.19 -56.29 17.87
C ASP A 91 1.74 -55.80 17.61
N GLN A 92 1.51 -54.48 17.65
CA GLN A 92 0.24 -53.81 17.35
C GLN A 92 0.15 -53.33 15.90
N LEU A 93 1.05 -53.80 15.01
CA LEU A 93 1.10 -53.37 13.61
C LEU A 93 0.60 -54.48 12.68
N GLU A 94 -0.23 -54.09 11.72
CA GLU A 94 -0.71 -54.96 10.65
C GLU A 94 -0.54 -54.28 9.28
N ALA A 95 0.01 -55.00 8.31
CA ALA A 95 0.22 -54.48 6.97
C ALA A 95 -0.03 -55.57 5.91
N TYR A 96 -0.78 -55.23 4.87
CA TYR A 96 -1.02 -56.12 3.73
C TYR A 96 -0.10 -55.77 2.56
N CYS A 97 0.43 -56.77 1.86
CA CYS A 97 1.06 -56.60 0.56
C CYS A 97 0.72 -57.77 -0.39
N ALA A 98 0.65 -57.47 -1.69
CA ALA A 98 0.21 -58.44 -2.70
C ALA A 98 1.24 -59.56 -2.91
N VAL A 99 2.53 -59.21 -3.00
CA VAL A 99 3.62 -60.18 -3.20
C VAL A 99 4.84 -59.82 -2.35
N LEU A 100 5.46 -60.82 -1.72
CA LEU A 100 6.80 -60.75 -1.16
C LEU A 100 7.74 -61.53 -2.09
N THR A 101 8.79 -60.87 -2.56
CA THR A 101 9.83 -61.49 -3.40
C THR A 101 11.09 -61.68 -2.59
N GLN A 102 11.62 -62.91 -2.55
CA GLN A 102 12.90 -63.21 -1.95
C GLN A 102 14.03 -62.47 -2.69
N VAL A 103 14.93 -61.86 -1.94
CA VAL A 103 16.13 -61.21 -2.45
C VAL A 103 17.35 -61.68 -1.67
N ASP A 104 18.45 -61.90 -2.38
CA ASP A 104 19.73 -62.23 -1.77
C ASP A 104 20.39 -60.94 -1.25
N THR A 105 20.77 -60.95 0.02
CA THR A 105 21.51 -59.86 0.63
C THR A 105 23.00 -60.08 0.39
N ASN A 106 23.73 -59.07 -0.12
CA ASN A 106 25.19 -59.09 -0.35
C ASN A 106 26.00 -59.10 0.97
N THR A 107 25.55 -59.79 2.00
CA THR A 107 26.23 -59.92 3.30
C THR A 107 26.87 -61.29 3.43
N PRO A 108 28.04 -61.41 4.10
CA PRO A 108 28.83 -62.65 4.15
C PRO A 108 28.14 -63.83 4.87
N ASN A 109 26.98 -63.60 5.49
CA ASN A 109 26.02 -64.63 5.89
C ASN A 109 24.74 -64.40 5.06
N SER A 110 24.51 -65.18 4.00
CA SER A 110 23.37 -65.05 3.08
C SER A 110 22.02 -65.20 3.81
N ARG A 111 21.55 -64.12 4.43
CA ARG A 111 20.24 -64.07 5.07
C ARG A 111 19.21 -63.82 3.98
N ILE A 112 18.30 -64.79 3.81
CA ILE A 112 17.09 -64.65 3.00
C ILE A 112 16.29 -63.45 3.53
N SER A 113 16.09 -62.45 2.67
CA SER A 113 15.29 -61.26 2.92
C SER A 113 14.19 -61.15 1.88
N TYR A 114 13.09 -60.47 2.20
CA TYR A 114 11.98 -60.25 1.27
C TYR A 114 11.81 -58.76 0.94
N GLU A 115 11.40 -58.48 -0.29
CA GLU A 115 10.94 -57.16 -0.76
C GLU A 115 9.42 -57.17 -0.97
N PRO A 116 8.68 -56.17 -0.44
CA PRO A 116 7.23 -56.09 -0.61
C PRO A 116 6.82 -55.44 -1.94
N THR A 117 5.74 -55.94 -2.52
CA THR A 117 5.07 -55.41 -3.70
C THR A 117 3.61 -55.07 -3.38
N ILE A 118 3.18 -53.86 -3.71
CA ILE A 118 1.77 -53.45 -3.65
C ILE A 118 1.21 -53.15 -5.04
N VAL A 119 -0.08 -53.43 -5.21
CA VAL A 119 -0.83 -53.09 -6.43
C VAL A 119 -1.74 -51.89 -6.12
N VAL A 120 -1.77 -50.92 -7.03
CA VAL A 120 -2.55 -49.68 -6.90
C VAL A 120 -3.46 -49.45 -8.10
N SER A 121 -4.49 -48.62 -7.93
CA SER A 121 -5.47 -48.28 -8.97
C SER A 121 -5.20 -46.97 -9.69
N THR A 122 -3.95 -46.49 -9.69
CA THR A 122 -3.54 -45.26 -10.36
C THR A 122 -2.45 -45.55 -11.40
N TYR A 123 -2.41 -44.73 -12.45
CA TYR A 123 -1.38 -44.75 -13.50
C TYR A 123 -0.08 -44.10 -13.02
N SER A 124 -0.18 -43.11 -12.13
CA SER A 124 0.97 -42.46 -11.50
C SER A 124 1.08 -42.82 -10.01
N ILE A 125 2.32 -42.95 -9.53
CA ILE A 125 2.59 -43.32 -8.14
C ILE A 125 2.47 -42.11 -7.21
N THR A 126 1.55 -42.17 -6.26
CA THR A 126 1.28 -41.08 -5.31
C THR A 126 2.20 -41.12 -4.09
N PRO A 127 2.42 -39.98 -3.40
CA PRO A 127 3.14 -39.96 -2.12
C PRO A 127 2.49 -40.84 -1.04
N GLU A 128 1.17 -40.95 -1.05
CA GLU A 128 0.41 -41.77 -0.11
C GLU A 128 0.71 -43.27 -0.30
N GLN A 129 0.78 -43.74 -1.56
CA GLN A 129 1.14 -45.12 -1.89
C GLN A 129 2.60 -45.44 -1.52
N LYS A 130 3.52 -44.48 -1.69
CA LYS A 130 4.90 -44.63 -1.21
C LYS A 130 4.95 -44.73 0.32
N THR A 131 4.11 -43.97 1.02
CA THR A 131 3.99 -44.01 2.48
C THR A 131 3.44 -45.36 2.95
N GLU A 132 2.45 -45.90 2.24
CA GLU A 132 1.90 -47.24 2.45
C GLU A 132 2.98 -48.32 2.30
N LEU A 133 3.73 -48.30 1.19
CA LEU A 133 4.82 -49.24 0.93
C LEU A 133 5.94 -49.15 1.99
N LEU A 134 6.29 -47.93 2.41
CA LEU A 134 7.28 -47.72 3.47
C LEU A 134 6.80 -48.27 4.83
N PHE A 135 5.52 -48.15 5.16
CA PHE A 135 4.94 -48.73 6.37
C PHE A 135 4.99 -50.26 6.32
N ILE A 136 4.59 -50.86 5.20
CA ILE A 136 4.69 -52.31 4.95
C ILE A 136 6.14 -52.78 5.11
N GLY A 137 7.10 -52.08 4.51
CA GLY A 137 8.53 -52.39 4.64
C GLY A 137 9.01 -52.33 6.10
N LEU A 138 8.49 -51.41 6.90
CA LEU A 138 8.82 -51.33 8.33
C LEU A 138 8.27 -52.52 9.11
N VAL A 139 7.03 -52.94 8.86
CA VAL A 139 6.42 -54.12 9.50
C VAL A 139 7.18 -55.39 9.08
N LEU A 140 7.49 -55.55 7.80
CA LEU A 140 8.31 -56.65 7.29
C LEU A 140 9.69 -56.67 7.95
N GLY A 141 10.31 -55.49 8.11
CA GLY A 141 11.60 -55.34 8.78
C GLY A 141 11.60 -55.77 10.25
N ARG A 142 10.48 -55.62 10.97
CA ARG A 142 10.34 -56.16 12.34
C ARG A 142 10.28 -57.69 12.33
N ILE A 143 9.58 -58.27 11.36
CA ILE A 143 9.43 -59.73 11.22
C ILE A 143 10.74 -60.41 10.82
N GLN A 144 11.45 -59.87 9.81
CA GLN A 144 12.71 -60.45 9.31
C GLN A 144 13.98 -59.90 10.00
N LYS A 145 13.82 -59.00 10.98
CA LYS A 145 14.87 -58.29 11.75
C LYS A 145 15.66 -57.22 10.99
N GLU A 146 15.55 -57.16 9.67
CA GLU A 146 16.22 -56.16 8.82
C GLU A 146 15.22 -55.54 7.83
N PRO A 147 15.07 -54.21 7.79
CA PRO A 147 14.12 -53.57 6.89
C PRO A 147 14.57 -53.65 5.42
N PRO A 148 13.67 -53.91 4.48
CA PRO A 148 14.02 -53.97 3.06
C PRO A 148 14.50 -52.62 2.55
N THR A 149 15.52 -52.65 1.69
CA THR A 149 16.12 -51.45 1.09
C THR A 149 15.23 -50.85 0.00
N THR A 150 14.50 -51.71 -0.71
CA THR A 150 13.55 -51.32 -1.75
C THR A 150 12.23 -52.10 -1.66
N GLY A 151 11.20 -51.59 -2.33
CA GLY A 151 9.95 -52.30 -2.59
C GLY A 151 9.40 -51.92 -3.96
N LYS A 152 8.33 -52.58 -4.40
CA LYS A 152 7.73 -52.36 -5.72
C LYS A 152 6.27 -51.87 -5.60
N ILE A 153 5.88 -50.98 -6.50
CA ILE A 153 4.50 -50.53 -6.68
C ILE A 153 4.10 -50.82 -8.11
N VAL A 154 3.04 -51.59 -8.31
CA VAL A 154 2.48 -51.91 -9.63
C VAL A 154 1.32 -50.97 -9.91
N GLY A 155 1.45 -50.17 -10.96
CA GLY A 155 0.42 -49.23 -11.42
C GLY A 155 -0.70 -49.93 -12.18
N MET A 156 -1.76 -49.17 -12.49
CA MET A 156 -2.91 -49.67 -13.25
C MET A 156 -2.56 -50.07 -14.70
N ASP A 157 -1.44 -49.58 -15.24
CA ASP A 157 -0.92 -49.97 -16.55
C ASP A 157 -0.07 -51.26 -16.51
N GLY A 158 -0.05 -51.96 -15.37
CA GLY A 158 0.76 -53.16 -15.14
C GLY A 158 2.25 -52.89 -14.96
N LYS A 159 2.72 -51.64 -15.04
CA LYS A 159 4.15 -51.33 -14.90
C LYS A 159 4.58 -51.40 -13.43
N SER A 160 5.70 -52.09 -13.20
CA SER A 160 6.31 -52.21 -11.88
C SER A 160 7.32 -51.08 -11.63
N HIS A 161 7.10 -50.30 -10.58
CA HIS A 161 7.97 -49.21 -10.15
C HIS A 161 8.73 -49.57 -8.87
N ARG A 162 10.05 -49.67 -8.95
CA ARG A 162 10.90 -49.92 -7.77
C ARG A 162 11.15 -48.62 -6.99
N VAL A 163 10.85 -48.63 -5.69
CA VAL A 163 10.96 -47.48 -4.77
C VAL A 163 12.01 -47.78 -3.70
N ARG A 164 12.94 -46.84 -3.47
CA ARG A 164 13.94 -46.93 -2.38
C ARG A 164 13.29 -46.54 -1.05
N LEU A 165 13.42 -47.39 -0.04
CA LEU A 165 12.74 -47.27 1.25
C LEU A 165 13.64 -46.76 2.39
N GLU A 166 14.96 -46.99 2.30
CA GLU A 166 15.96 -46.70 3.34
C GLU A 166 15.83 -45.30 3.95
N ASN A 167 15.74 -44.29 3.09
CA ASN A 167 15.70 -42.88 3.50
C ASN A 167 14.40 -42.51 4.24
N GLY A 168 13.31 -43.24 4.02
CA GLY A 168 12.00 -42.94 4.59
C GLY A 168 11.78 -43.48 6.01
N TYR A 169 12.54 -44.51 6.42
CA TYR A 169 12.32 -45.17 7.71
C TYR A 169 12.51 -44.25 8.92
N LYS A 170 13.42 -43.28 8.85
CA LYS A 170 13.69 -42.35 9.95
C LYS A 170 12.46 -41.50 10.29
N ASP A 171 11.75 -41.03 9.28
CA ASP A 171 10.61 -40.13 9.47
C ASP A 171 9.34 -40.92 9.83
N ILE A 172 9.14 -42.10 9.25
CA ILE A 172 8.04 -42.99 9.64
C ILE A 172 8.18 -43.45 11.09
N LYS A 173 9.37 -43.82 11.55
CA LYS A 173 9.60 -44.21 12.95
C LYS A 173 9.19 -43.11 13.93
N LYS A 174 9.36 -41.83 13.58
CA LYS A 174 8.92 -40.70 14.42
C LYS A 174 7.40 -40.60 14.46
N SER A 175 6.74 -40.64 13.31
CA SER A 175 5.27 -40.60 13.20
C SER A 175 4.63 -41.80 13.92
N LEU A 176 5.20 -42.99 13.75
CA LEU A 176 4.71 -44.22 14.37
C LEU A 176 4.81 -44.16 15.90
N LYS A 177 5.91 -43.63 16.46
CA LYS A 177 6.02 -43.41 17.91
C LYS A 177 4.90 -42.52 18.46
N ILE A 178 4.43 -41.54 17.69
CA ILE A 178 3.32 -40.68 18.10
C ILE A 178 2.01 -41.47 18.11
N ILE A 179 1.74 -42.26 17.07
CA ILE A 179 0.53 -43.10 16.99
C ILE A 179 0.54 -44.18 18.08
N GLU A 180 1.67 -44.89 18.26
CA GLU A 180 1.85 -45.88 19.35
C GLU A 180 1.69 -45.23 20.73
N SER A 181 2.04 -43.95 20.89
CA SER A 181 1.80 -43.23 22.16
C SER A 181 0.32 -42.98 22.44
N TRP A 182 -0.51 -42.93 21.40
CA TRP A 182 -1.97 -42.83 21.55
C TRP A 182 -2.57 -44.10 22.12
N CYS A 183 -2.04 -45.28 21.73
CA CYS A 183 -2.49 -46.58 22.22
C CYS A 183 -2.03 -46.88 23.66
N LYS A 184 -1.00 -46.19 24.17
CA LYS A 184 -0.41 -46.43 25.50
C LYS A 184 -0.97 -45.53 26.61
N LYS A 185 -1.58 -44.40 26.26
CA LYS A 185 -2.15 -43.44 27.22
C LYS A 185 -3.67 -43.46 27.08
N SER A 186 -4.40 -43.41 28.19
CA SER A 186 -5.83 -43.12 28.22
C SER A 186 -6.06 -41.66 27.78
N ILE A 187 -5.89 -41.38 26.49
CA ILE A 187 -6.11 -40.05 25.93
C ILE A 187 -7.60 -39.84 25.76
N SER A 188 -8.12 -38.81 26.41
CA SER A 188 -9.54 -38.44 26.35
C SER A 188 -9.90 -37.56 25.14
N GLU A 189 -8.93 -36.94 24.47
CA GLU A 189 -9.21 -35.92 23.45
C GLU A 189 -8.51 -36.13 22.10
N PRO A 190 -9.23 -35.91 20.98
CA PRO A 190 -8.69 -36.03 19.63
C PRO A 190 -7.68 -34.90 19.31
N PRO A 191 -6.71 -35.13 18.40
CA PRO A 191 -5.79 -34.10 17.92
C PRO A 191 -6.50 -32.85 17.41
N ALA A 192 -5.85 -31.69 17.54
CA ALA A 192 -6.40 -30.39 17.16
C ALA A 192 -7.03 -30.38 15.75
N LEU A 193 -8.20 -29.75 15.65
CA LEU A 193 -8.94 -29.61 14.41
C LEU A 193 -8.25 -28.63 13.46
N ILE A 194 -7.74 -29.16 12.34
CA ILE A 194 -7.12 -28.38 11.27
C ILE A 194 -7.63 -28.90 9.94
N LEU A 195 -8.50 -28.15 9.28
CA LEU A 195 -8.94 -28.42 7.92
C LEU A 195 -7.76 -28.28 6.94
N ASN A 196 -7.66 -29.19 5.98
CA ASN A 196 -6.57 -29.22 5.01
C ASN A 196 -7.02 -29.74 3.63
N LYS A 197 -6.09 -29.81 2.67
CA LYS A 197 -6.39 -30.21 1.28
C LYS A 197 -7.00 -31.61 1.14
N ASN A 198 -6.71 -32.52 2.08
CA ASN A 198 -7.18 -33.90 2.07
C ASN A 198 -8.63 -34.02 2.62
N CYS A 199 -9.21 -32.94 3.15
CA CYS A 199 -10.58 -32.97 3.67
C CYS A 199 -11.62 -33.30 2.58
N GLN A 200 -11.37 -33.01 1.30
CA GLN A 200 -12.35 -33.24 0.21
C GLN A 200 -12.68 -34.73 -0.01
N SER A 201 -11.75 -35.63 0.32
CA SER A 201 -11.95 -37.08 0.22
C SER A 201 -12.07 -37.75 1.59
N CYS A 202 -12.11 -36.96 2.67
CA CYS A 202 -12.11 -37.47 4.04
C CYS A 202 -13.54 -37.81 4.51
N GLN A 203 -13.74 -39.02 5.01
CA GLN A 203 -15.02 -39.49 5.54
C GLN A 203 -15.55 -38.69 6.76
N PHE A 204 -14.67 -37.96 7.44
CA PHE A 204 -15.02 -37.10 8.58
C PHE A 204 -15.13 -35.61 8.20
N GLN A 205 -15.17 -35.27 6.91
CA GLN A 205 -15.18 -33.88 6.44
C GLN A 205 -16.33 -33.07 7.05
N GLN A 206 -17.56 -33.58 6.97
CA GLN A 206 -18.74 -32.86 7.44
C GLN A 206 -18.67 -32.59 8.95
N LEU A 207 -18.31 -33.60 9.75
CA LEU A 207 -18.11 -33.48 11.19
C LEU A 207 -17.06 -32.41 11.52
N CYS A 208 -15.91 -32.47 10.86
CA CYS A 208 -14.82 -31.51 11.08
C CYS A 208 -15.21 -30.09 10.62
N GLN A 209 -15.93 -29.94 9.52
CA GLN A 209 -16.37 -28.66 8.98
C GLN A 209 -17.38 -27.99 9.93
N GLN A 210 -18.40 -28.73 10.37
CA GLN A 210 -19.41 -28.21 11.30
C GLN A 210 -18.78 -27.79 12.64
N GLN A 211 -17.83 -28.59 13.15
CA GLN A 211 -17.11 -28.22 14.36
C GLN A 211 -16.27 -26.95 14.15
N ALA A 212 -15.56 -26.84 13.02
CA ALA A 212 -14.75 -25.67 12.71
C ALA A 212 -15.59 -24.39 12.58
N GLU A 213 -16.76 -24.47 11.95
CA GLU A 213 -17.72 -23.38 11.81
C GLU A 213 -18.26 -22.93 13.17
N LYS A 214 -18.69 -23.88 14.01
CA LYS A 214 -19.20 -23.61 15.36
C LYS A 214 -18.17 -22.90 16.24
N GLU A 215 -16.90 -23.30 16.16
CA GLU A 215 -15.80 -22.73 16.94
C GLU A 215 -15.22 -21.44 16.31
N GLY A 216 -15.64 -21.08 15.09
CA GLY A 216 -15.01 -20.00 14.31
C GLY A 216 -13.51 -20.25 14.07
N ASN A 217 -13.13 -21.51 13.88
CA ASN A 217 -11.75 -21.99 13.86
C ASN A 217 -10.94 -21.35 12.71
N LEU A 218 -9.69 -20.98 12.98
CA LEU A 218 -8.79 -20.36 11.99
C LEU A 218 -8.60 -21.19 10.71
N SER A 219 -8.69 -22.52 10.80
CA SER A 219 -8.49 -23.43 9.67
C SER A 219 -9.57 -23.38 8.59
N LEU A 220 -10.70 -22.69 8.83
CA LEU A 220 -11.68 -22.41 7.78
C LEU A 220 -11.09 -21.50 6.70
N LEU A 221 -10.21 -20.56 7.06
CA LEU A 221 -9.58 -19.68 6.10
C LEU A 221 -8.64 -20.47 5.17
N ASP A 222 -8.88 -20.35 3.87
CA ASP A 222 -8.00 -20.97 2.87
C ASP A 222 -6.56 -20.46 3.04
N ARG A 223 -5.60 -21.34 2.79
CA ARG A 223 -4.16 -21.10 2.99
C ARG A 223 -3.72 -20.86 4.44
N MET A 224 -4.60 -21.04 5.42
CA MET A 224 -4.22 -21.12 6.83
C MET A 224 -3.43 -22.40 7.08
N THR A 225 -2.11 -22.30 7.19
CA THR A 225 -1.24 -23.46 7.47
C THR A 225 -1.19 -23.77 8.98
N ALA A 226 -0.90 -25.02 9.35
CA ALA A 226 -0.70 -25.40 10.76
C ALA A 226 0.35 -24.52 11.47
N LYS A 227 1.41 -24.11 10.77
CA LYS A 227 2.42 -23.17 11.28
C LYS A 227 1.85 -21.76 11.52
N ALA A 228 0.98 -21.28 10.62
CA ALA A 228 0.32 -19.99 10.79
C ALA A 228 -0.66 -20.01 11.96
N ILE A 229 -1.45 -21.08 12.12
CA ILE A 229 -2.34 -21.29 13.27
C ILE A 229 -1.55 -21.25 14.57
N GLN A 230 -0.47 -22.04 14.69
CA GLN A 230 0.37 -22.03 15.88
C GLN A 230 0.95 -20.64 16.20
N LYS A 231 1.30 -19.85 15.18
CA LYS A 231 1.79 -18.48 15.35
C LYS A 231 0.71 -17.54 15.92
N TYR A 232 -0.54 -17.67 15.49
CA TYR A 232 -1.66 -16.89 16.02
C TYR A 232 -2.08 -17.38 17.42
N ASN A 233 -2.13 -18.70 17.64
CA ASN A 233 -2.43 -19.29 18.95
C ASN A 233 -1.44 -18.82 20.03
N LYS A 234 -0.14 -18.74 19.72
CA LYS A 234 0.90 -18.17 20.63
C LYS A 234 0.65 -16.72 21.03
N ARG A 235 -0.21 -16.00 20.30
CA ARG A 235 -0.62 -14.60 20.57
C ARG A 235 -2.03 -14.51 21.15
N GLY A 236 -2.63 -15.63 21.57
CA GLY A 236 -3.99 -15.68 22.12
C GLY A 236 -5.10 -15.55 21.08
N ILE A 237 -4.82 -15.82 19.80
CA ILE A 237 -5.80 -15.71 18.72
C ILE A 237 -6.13 -17.12 18.22
N PHE A 238 -7.38 -17.53 18.45
CA PHE A 238 -7.89 -18.86 18.18
C PHE A 238 -9.05 -18.87 17.19
N THR A 239 -9.72 -17.72 17.00
CA THR A 239 -10.89 -17.60 16.12
C THR A 239 -10.71 -16.58 15.00
N ILE A 240 -11.47 -16.74 13.92
CA ILE A 240 -11.53 -15.78 12.79
C ILE A 240 -11.98 -14.41 13.28
N GLN A 241 -12.94 -14.37 14.21
CA GLN A 241 -13.40 -13.12 14.80
C GLN A 241 -12.25 -12.39 15.50
N GLN A 242 -11.45 -13.06 16.32
CA GLN A 242 -10.26 -12.45 16.95
C GLN A 242 -9.23 -11.99 15.92
N LEU A 243 -9.00 -12.80 14.87
CA LEU A 243 -8.06 -12.47 13.80
C LEU A 243 -8.47 -11.19 13.04
N SER A 244 -9.77 -10.95 12.87
CA SER A 244 -10.28 -9.76 12.18
C SER A 244 -9.86 -8.44 12.83
N TYR A 245 -9.73 -8.41 14.16
CA TYR A 245 -9.33 -7.20 14.91
C TYR A 245 -7.84 -6.86 14.77
N LEU A 246 -7.03 -7.78 14.25
CA LEU A 246 -5.61 -7.50 13.99
C LEU A 246 -5.36 -6.67 12.74
N PHE A 247 -6.33 -6.59 11.82
CA PHE A 247 -6.12 -5.84 10.58
C PHE A 247 -5.97 -4.34 10.88
N LYS A 248 -4.84 -3.77 10.47
CA LYS A 248 -4.57 -2.33 10.59
C LYS A 248 -4.35 -1.71 9.21
N PRO A 249 -5.17 -0.72 8.78
CA PRO A 249 -4.98 -0.04 7.51
C PRO A 249 -3.57 0.56 7.41
N ARG A 250 -2.74 0.02 6.51
CA ARG A 250 -1.40 0.59 6.27
C ARG A 250 -1.52 1.75 5.30
N ARG A 251 -1.09 2.95 5.72
CA ARG A 251 -0.90 4.07 4.78
C ARG A 251 0.05 3.64 3.67
N LYS A 252 -0.41 3.63 2.41
CA LYS A 252 0.47 3.50 1.24
C LYS A 252 1.50 4.63 1.30
N ARG A 253 2.76 4.31 1.62
CA ARG A 253 3.87 5.26 1.48
C ARG A 253 3.92 5.66 -0.01
N LYS A 254 3.71 6.94 -0.30
CA LYS A 254 3.85 7.44 -1.68
C LYS A 254 5.28 7.15 -2.16
N LYS A 255 5.36 6.28 -3.18
CA LYS A 255 6.55 5.87 -3.98
C LYS A 255 7.55 4.93 -3.29
N LYS A 256 7.40 3.63 -3.55
CA LYS A 256 8.54 2.74 -3.85
C LYS A 256 8.50 2.42 -5.35
N LYS A 257 9.68 2.27 -5.98
CA LYS A 257 9.87 2.11 -7.42
C LYS A 257 9.68 0.67 -7.95
N GLU A 258 9.41 -0.29 -7.08
CA GLU A 258 9.21 -1.68 -7.44
C GLU A 258 7.88 -2.16 -6.85
N ALA A 259 7.09 -2.86 -7.68
CA ALA A 259 5.88 -3.53 -7.23
C ALA A 259 6.30 -4.69 -6.31
N GLU A 260 6.26 -4.47 -4.99
CA GLU A 260 6.38 -5.58 -4.04
C GLU A 260 5.33 -6.66 -4.38
N PRO A 261 5.66 -7.96 -4.27
CA PRO A 261 4.71 -9.02 -4.55
C PRO A 261 3.47 -8.85 -3.66
N VAL A 262 2.28 -8.90 -4.28
CA VAL A 262 1.01 -8.74 -3.59
C VAL A 262 0.88 -9.87 -2.56
N LYS A 263 0.95 -9.51 -1.26
CA LYS A 263 0.79 -10.47 -0.16
C LYS A 263 -0.68 -10.51 0.25
N HIS A 264 -1.28 -11.68 0.20
CA HIS A 264 -2.62 -11.93 0.74
C HIS A 264 -2.62 -11.81 2.26
N SER A 265 -3.56 -11.05 2.82
CA SER A 265 -3.72 -10.83 4.26
C SER A 265 -4.89 -11.64 4.81
N LEU A 266 -4.56 -12.61 5.67
CA LEU A 266 -5.56 -13.43 6.37
C LEU A 266 -6.39 -12.59 7.35
N GLU A 267 -5.80 -11.53 7.92
CA GLU A 267 -6.49 -10.58 8.79
C GLU A 267 -7.56 -9.78 8.03
N LEU A 268 -7.26 -9.36 6.80
CA LEU A 268 -8.23 -8.66 5.96
C LEU A 268 -9.35 -9.60 5.47
N GLN A 269 -9.01 -10.86 5.18
CA GLN A 269 -10.02 -11.88 4.85
C GLN A 269 -10.97 -12.14 6.03
N ALA A 270 -10.42 -12.29 7.24
CA ALA A 270 -11.21 -12.42 8.46
C ALA A 270 -12.12 -11.21 8.71
N LEU A 271 -11.62 -10.00 8.41
CA LEU A 271 -12.39 -8.78 8.48
C LEU A 271 -13.53 -8.73 7.45
N ALA A 272 -13.28 -9.19 6.21
CA ALA A 272 -14.30 -9.31 5.17
C ALA A 272 -15.46 -10.21 5.61
N ILE A 273 -15.15 -11.39 6.17
CA ILE A 273 -16.15 -12.34 6.69
C ILE A 273 -16.94 -11.75 7.85
N ARG A 274 -16.27 -11.11 8.82
CA ARG A 274 -16.97 -10.53 9.98
C ARG A 274 -17.98 -9.46 9.58
N GLU A 275 -17.63 -8.62 8.61
CA GLU A 275 -18.47 -7.49 8.21
C GLU A 275 -19.40 -7.78 7.03
N GLN A 276 -19.26 -8.95 6.40
CA GLN A 276 -20.03 -9.32 5.21
C GLN A 276 -19.87 -8.30 4.07
N LYS A 277 -18.62 -7.82 3.86
CA LYS A 277 -18.28 -6.81 2.84
C LYS A 277 -17.12 -7.25 1.96
N ILE A 278 -17.10 -6.76 0.73
CA ILE A 278 -15.98 -6.92 -0.20
C ILE A 278 -14.95 -5.83 0.09
N TYR A 279 -13.69 -6.22 0.32
CA TYR A 279 -12.60 -5.27 0.55
C TYR A 279 -11.67 -5.15 -0.65
N ILE A 280 -11.34 -3.91 -1.01
CA ILE A 280 -10.44 -3.57 -2.10
C ILE A 280 -9.11 -3.06 -1.54
N GLN A 281 -8.03 -3.80 -1.76
CA GLN A 281 -6.65 -3.42 -1.46
C GLN A 281 -5.93 -2.84 -2.70
N GLY A 282 -6.28 -3.36 -3.88
CA GLY A 282 -5.84 -2.86 -5.18
C GLY A 282 -6.98 -2.96 -6.19
N MET A 283 -7.16 -1.92 -7.00
CA MET A 283 -8.18 -1.93 -8.04
C MET A 283 -7.86 -3.00 -9.10
N PRO A 284 -8.85 -3.79 -9.54
CA PRO A 284 -8.68 -4.66 -10.69
C PRO A 284 -8.60 -3.81 -11.96
N ASP A 285 -7.60 -4.08 -12.81
CA ASP A 285 -7.44 -3.43 -14.11
C ASP A 285 -7.92 -4.38 -15.21
N LEU A 286 -9.24 -4.56 -15.30
CA LEU A 286 -9.87 -5.46 -16.26
C LEU A 286 -10.53 -4.65 -17.37
N ILE A 287 -10.08 -4.88 -18.61
CA ILE A 287 -10.62 -4.23 -19.80
C ILE A 287 -11.71 -5.13 -20.39
N ARG A 288 -12.92 -4.58 -20.59
CA ARG A 288 -14.04 -5.31 -21.20
C ARG A 288 -14.01 -5.21 -22.71
N HIS A 289 -14.42 -6.29 -23.37
CA HIS A 289 -14.49 -6.39 -24.83
C HIS A 289 -15.92 -6.66 -25.29
N PRO A 290 -16.30 -6.30 -26.54
CA PRO A 290 -17.64 -6.55 -27.08
C PRO A 290 -18.00 -8.04 -27.14
N VAL A 291 -16.99 -8.88 -27.37
CA VAL A 291 -17.09 -10.34 -27.35
C VAL A 291 -16.12 -10.89 -26.33
N GLU A 292 -16.59 -11.78 -25.47
CA GLU A 292 -15.80 -12.37 -24.38
C GLU A 292 -16.05 -13.86 -24.26
N LEU A 293 -14.98 -14.60 -23.96
CA LEU A 293 -14.98 -16.06 -23.91
C LEU A 293 -14.66 -16.52 -22.49
N PHE A 294 -15.45 -17.43 -21.93
CA PHE A 294 -15.20 -18.03 -20.61
C PHE A 294 -14.96 -19.53 -20.77
N LEU A 295 -13.81 -19.99 -20.31
CA LEU A 295 -13.30 -21.33 -20.54
C LEU A 295 -13.16 -22.09 -19.21
N ASP A 296 -13.64 -23.33 -19.21
CA ASP A 296 -13.44 -24.29 -18.13
C ASP A 296 -13.10 -25.67 -18.72
N ILE A 297 -12.18 -26.39 -18.08
CA ILE A 297 -11.67 -27.68 -18.58
C ILE A 297 -11.75 -28.71 -17.47
N GLU A 298 -12.32 -29.87 -17.79
CA GLU A 298 -12.41 -31.03 -16.91
C GLU A 298 -11.54 -32.17 -17.45
N GLY A 299 -10.78 -32.81 -16.55
CA GLY A 299 -9.86 -33.87 -16.91
C GLY A 299 -9.54 -34.81 -15.76
N ILE A 300 -8.87 -35.92 -16.09
CA ILE A 300 -8.35 -36.93 -15.19
C ILE A 300 -6.84 -36.70 -15.07
N PRO A 301 -6.35 -36.03 -14.01
CA PRO A 301 -4.95 -35.64 -13.91
C PRO A 301 -3.97 -36.82 -13.95
N ASP A 302 -4.38 -37.96 -13.39
CA ASP A 302 -3.57 -39.19 -13.34
C ASP A 302 -3.30 -39.77 -14.75
N GLN A 303 -4.25 -39.60 -15.67
CA GLN A 303 -4.15 -40.06 -17.06
C GLN A 303 -3.65 -38.97 -18.02
N ARG A 304 -3.58 -37.71 -17.56
CA ARG A 304 -3.38 -36.52 -18.42
C ARG A 304 -4.36 -36.50 -19.60
N PHE A 305 -5.61 -36.77 -19.30
CA PHE A 305 -6.71 -36.83 -20.26
C PHE A 305 -7.77 -35.80 -19.88
N HIS A 306 -8.07 -34.89 -20.81
CA HIS A 306 -9.06 -33.82 -20.70
C HIS A 306 -10.30 -34.23 -21.49
N TYR A 307 -11.37 -34.61 -20.80
CA TYR A 307 -12.54 -35.24 -21.42
C TYR A 307 -13.66 -34.25 -21.75
N LEU A 308 -13.65 -33.07 -21.16
CA LEU A 308 -14.69 -32.05 -21.38
C LEU A 308 -14.08 -30.65 -21.36
N ILE A 309 -14.35 -29.89 -22.41
CA ILE A 309 -13.98 -28.47 -22.52
C ILE A 309 -15.25 -27.66 -22.69
N GLY A 310 -15.50 -26.74 -21.76
CA GLY A 310 -16.61 -25.80 -21.78
C GLY A 310 -16.18 -24.43 -22.28
N LEU A 311 -16.94 -23.86 -23.21
CA LEU A 311 -16.70 -22.52 -23.73
C LEU A 311 -18.02 -21.74 -23.77
N LEU A 312 -18.13 -20.72 -22.93
CA LEU A 312 -19.23 -19.76 -22.97
C LEU A 312 -18.82 -18.55 -23.81
N VAL A 313 -19.49 -18.34 -24.94
CA VAL A 313 -19.30 -17.17 -25.80
C VAL A 313 -20.33 -16.13 -25.43
N CYS A 314 -19.89 -14.92 -25.08
CA CYS A 314 -20.77 -13.80 -24.75
C CYS A 314 -20.60 -12.68 -25.78
N GLU A 315 -21.68 -12.32 -26.47
CA GLU A 315 -21.78 -11.23 -27.43
C GLU A 315 -22.88 -10.27 -26.98
N GLY A 316 -22.49 -9.21 -26.26
CA GLY A 316 -23.46 -8.33 -25.59
C GLY A 316 -24.33 -9.10 -24.58
N GLU A 317 -25.64 -9.11 -24.78
CA GLU A 317 -26.60 -9.83 -23.92
C GLU A 317 -26.76 -11.31 -24.29
N LYS A 318 -26.34 -11.72 -25.49
CA LYS A 318 -26.45 -13.12 -25.93
C LYS A 318 -25.29 -13.92 -25.36
N SER A 319 -25.59 -15.05 -24.73
CA SER A 319 -24.59 -16.02 -24.28
C SER A 319 -24.90 -17.41 -24.80
N VAL A 320 -23.94 -18.04 -25.46
CA VAL A 320 -24.05 -19.37 -26.06
C VAL A 320 -23.00 -20.28 -25.43
N GLN A 321 -23.45 -21.38 -24.83
CA GLN A 321 -22.58 -22.40 -24.25
C GLN A 321 -22.22 -23.44 -25.33
N HIS A 322 -20.93 -23.73 -25.46
CA HIS A 322 -20.39 -24.83 -26.26
C HIS A 322 -19.71 -25.83 -25.33
N SER A 323 -20.01 -27.12 -25.52
CA SER A 323 -19.40 -28.21 -24.75
C SER A 323 -18.75 -29.19 -25.71
N PHE A 324 -17.44 -29.41 -25.59
CA PHE A 324 -16.68 -30.37 -26.38
C PHE A 324 -16.34 -31.57 -25.51
N TRP A 325 -16.92 -32.72 -25.84
CA TRP A 325 -16.85 -33.92 -25.01
C TRP A 325 -16.15 -35.07 -25.75
N ALA A 326 -15.24 -35.76 -25.06
CA ALA A 326 -14.57 -36.97 -25.54
C ALA A 326 -15.06 -38.21 -24.75
N ASP A 327 -15.58 -39.19 -25.47
CA ASP A 327 -16.00 -40.46 -24.89
C ASP A 327 -14.79 -41.33 -24.51
N ILE A 328 -13.72 -41.27 -25.32
CA ILE A 328 -12.47 -42.02 -25.20
C ILE A 328 -11.23 -41.11 -25.40
N PRO A 329 -10.04 -41.48 -24.90
CA PRO A 329 -8.82 -40.67 -25.03
C PRO A 329 -8.43 -40.31 -26.47
N GLU A 330 -8.77 -41.15 -27.45
CA GLU A 330 -8.47 -40.95 -28.88
C GLU A 330 -9.24 -39.77 -29.46
N GLU A 331 -10.38 -39.38 -28.87
CA GLU A 331 -11.18 -38.24 -29.31
C GLU A 331 -10.70 -36.90 -28.74
N GLU A 332 -9.72 -36.91 -27.81
CA GLU A 332 -9.20 -35.70 -27.17
C GLU A 332 -8.63 -34.70 -28.20
N GLU A 333 -7.95 -35.21 -29.24
CA GLU A 333 -7.45 -34.36 -30.32
C GLU A 333 -8.59 -33.68 -31.08
N ALA A 334 -9.66 -34.42 -31.39
CA ALA A 334 -10.78 -33.92 -32.16
C ALA A 334 -11.54 -32.81 -31.39
N ILE A 335 -11.74 -32.97 -30.08
CA ILE A 335 -12.38 -31.92 -29.27
C ILE A 335 -11.47 -30.70 -29.11
N TRP A 336 -10.15 -30.90 -29.04
CA TRP A 336 -9.18 -29.81 -29.01
C TRP A 336 -9.20 -29.01 -30.31
N GLN A 337 -9.19 -29.68 -31.47
CA GLN A 337 -9.30 -29.02 -32.78
C GLN A 337 -10.62 -28.26 -32.94
N LYS A 338 -11.75 -28.82 -32.47
CA LYS A 338 -13.05 -28.13 -32.48
C LYS A 338 -13.04 -26.86 -31.61
N LEU A 339 -12.43 -26.91 -30.43
CA LEU A 339 -12.23 -25.72 -29.60
C LEU A 339 -11.40 -24.67 -30.34
N LEU A 340 -10.26 -25.06 -30.93
CA LEU A 340 -9.39 -24.15 -31.66
C LEU A 340 -10.11 -23.46 -32.82
N ALA A 341 -10.89 -24.21 -33.60
CA ALA A 341 -11.73 -23.66 -34.66
C ALA A 341 -12.69 -22.59 -34.10
N LYS A 342 -13.39 -22.92 -33.00
CA LYS A 342 -14.34 -21.99 -32.37
C LYS A 342 -13.67 -20.76 -31.77
N LEU A 343 -12.49 -20.91 -31.17
CA LEU A 343 -11.69 -19.80 -30.64
C LEU A 343 -11.13 -18.88 -31.75
N ASN A 344 -10.91 -19.41 -32.95
CA ASN A 344 -10.42 -18.67 -34.11
C ASN A 344 -11.50 -17.83 -34.80
N GLU A 345 -12.78 -18.25 -34.73
CA GLU A 345 -13.92 -17.42 -35.15
C GLU A 345 -13.92 -16.06 -34.43
N TYR A 346 -13.42 -16.03 -33.19
CA TYR A 346 -13.34 -14.83 -32.35
C TYR A 346 -11.89 -14.42 -32.07
N SER A 347 -11.06 -14.31 -33.11
CA SER A 347 -9.59 -14.11 -33.00
C SER A 347 -9.14 -12.91 -32.13
N GLY A 348 -9.99 -11.89 -31.93
CA GLY A 348 -9.71 -10.71 -31.08
C GLY A 348 -10.27 -10.75 -29.65
N ALA A 349 -11.05 -11.76 -29.29
CA ALA A 349 -11.73 -11.82 -27.98
C ALA A 349 -10.82 -12.37 -26.86
N PRO A 350 -10.88 -11.81 -25.63
CA PRO A 350 -10.19 -12.35 -24.47
C PRO A 350 -10.80 -13.68 -24.03
N ILE A 351 -9.96 -14.57 -23.48
CA ILE A 351 -10.37 -15.87 -22.95
C ILE A 351 -10.13 -15.88 -21.44
N TYR A 352 -11.20 -15.74 -20.68
CA TYR A 352 -11.18 -15.81 -19.23
C TYR A 352 -11.15 -17.26 -18.77
N HIS A 353 -10.29 -17.57 -17.81
CA HIS A 353 -10.23 -18.87 -17.14
C HIS A 353 -9.93 -18.69 -15.64
N TYR A 354 -10.16 -19.73 -14.84
CA TYR A 354 -10.06 -19.65 -13.38
C TYR A 354 -8.83 -20.36 -12.80
N GLY A 355 -7.76 -19.60 -12.55
CA GLY A 355 -6.57 -20.12 -11.87
C GLY A 355 -5.55 -20.68 -12.85
N ASN A 356 -4.78 -21.67 -12.42
CA ASN A 356 -3.62 -22.17 -13.20
C ASN A 356 -3.87 -23.54 -13.83
N TYR A 357 -5.02 -24.17 -13.60
CA TYR A 357 -5.28 -25.52 -14.10
C TYR A 357 -5.51 -25.50 -15.62
N GLU A 358 -6.40 -24.65 -16.12
CA GLU A 358 -6.72 -24.56 -17.56
C GLU A 358 -5.48 -24.15 -18.36
N LEU A 359 -4.66 -23.24 -17.81
CA LEU A 359 -3.38 -22.87 -18.43
C LEU A 359 -2.44 -24.09 -18.57
N LYS A 360 -2.37 -24.97 -17.56
CA LYS A 360 -1.59 -26.21 -17.66
C LYS A 360 -2.19 -27.18 -18.66
N ALA A 361 -3.51 -27.37 -18.64
CA ALA A 361 -4.22 -28.24 -19.57
C ALA A 361 -3.99 -27.80 -21.03
N ILE A 362 -4.12 -26.51 -21.34
CA ILE A 362 -3.84 -25.95 -22.68
C ILE A 362 -2.38 -26.19 -23.07
N ASN A 363 -1.42 -25.94 -22.17
CA ASN A 363 0.00 -26.18 -22.43
C ASN A 363 0.29 -27.67 -22.69
N GLU A 364 -0.38 -28.56 -21.98
CA GLU A 364 -0.27 -30.01 -22.16
C GLU A 364 -0.85 -30.43 -23.52
N LEU A 365 -2.05 -29.99 -23.87
CA LEU A 365 -2.71 -30.29 -25.15
C LEU A 365 -1.90 -29.74 -26.34
N THR A 366 -1.39 -28.51 -26.22
CA THR A 366 -0.53 -27.86 -27.24
C THR A 366 0.73 -28.68 -27.51
N LYS A 367 1.38 -29.18 -26.45
CA LYS A 367 2.57 -30.04 -26.57
C LYS A 367 2.23 -31.44 -27.07
N LYS A 368 1.14 -32.02 -26.60
CA LYS A 368 0.71 -33.39 -26.92
C LYS A 368 0.37 -33.54 -28.41
N TYR A 369 -0.26 -32.52 -29.00
CA TYR A 369 -0.72 -32.55 -30.40
C TYR A 369 0.11 -31.67 -31.35
N ALA A 370 1.20 -31.05 -30.89
CA ALA A 370 2.10 -30.23 -31.69
C ALA A 370 1.43 -29.08 -32.49
N ILE A 371 0.33 -28.52 -31.98
CA ILE A 371 -0.41 -27.42 -32.61
C ILE A 371 0.10 -26.08 -32.07
N ASN A 372 0.38 -25.10 -32.92
CA ASN A 372 0.84 -23.78 -32.47
C ASN A 372 -0.32 -22.97 -31.84
N ALA A 373 -0.33 -22.87 -30.50
CA ALA A 373 -1.32 -22.13 -29.73
C ALA A 373 -0.83 -20.74 -29.24
N GLU A 374 0.29 -20.20 -29.75
CA GLU A 374 0.86 -18.91 -29.29
C GLU A 374 -0.14 -17.74 -29.34
N LYS A 375 -1.05 -17.75 -30.32
CA LYS A 375 -2.11 -16.74 -30.45
C LYS A 375 -3.14 -16.81 -29.33
N ILE A 376 -3.37 -18.00 -28.78
CA ILE A 376 -4.34 -18.25 -27.70
C ILE A 376 -3.75 -17.88 -26.36
N GLU A 377 -2.50 -18.28 -26.10
CA GLU A 377 -1.81 -17.97 -24.84
C GLU A 377 -1.77 -16.47 -24.54
N LYS A 378 -1.60 -15.63 -25.58
CA LYS A 378 -1.61 -14.16 -25.46
C LYS A 378 -2.99 -13.58 -25.08
N ARG A 379 -4.08 -14.34 -25.24
CA ARG A 379 -5.46 -13.93 -24.94
C ARG A 379 -5.99 -14.49 -23.63
N LEU A 380 -5.27 -15.41 -22.98
CA LEU A 380 -5.68 -16.03 -21.73
C LEU A 380 -5.59 -15.02 -20.56
N ILE A 381 -6.70 -14.84 -19.86
CA ILE A 381 -6.82 -13.96 -18.71
C ILE A 381 -7.19 -14.78 -17.48
N ASN A 382 -6.21 -14.94 -16.57
CA ASN A 382 -6.42 -15.62 -15.30
C ASN A 382 -7.14 -14.69 -14.30
N VAL A 383 -8.44 -14.90 -14.11
CA VAL A 383 -9.30 -14.05 -13.26
C VAL A 383 -8.86 -14.06 -11.79
N ASN A 384 -8.34 -15.19 -11.28
CA ASN A 384 -7.87 -15.30 -9.90
C ASN A 384 -6.71 -14.34 -9.60
N SER A 385 -5.91 -13.96 -10.60
CA SER A 385 -4.80 -13.00 -10.45
C SER A 385 -5.26 -11.55 -10.18
N TYR A 386 -6.52 -11.23 -10.51
CA TYR A 386 -7.15 -9.94 -10.21
C TYR A 386 -7.75 -9.89 -8.81
N ILE A 387 -8.01 -11.05 -8.22
CA ILE A 387 -8.58 -11.17 -6.88
C ILE A 387 -7.48 -11.34 -5.85
N TYR A 388 -6.53 -12.24 -6.11
CA TYR A 388 -5.56 -12.67 -5.11
C TYR A 388 -4.76 -11.49 -4.51
N GLY A 389 -4.99 -11.25 -3.21
CA GLY A 389 -4.34 -10.20 -2.43
C GLY A 389 -4.71 -8.76 -2.84
N LYS A 390 -5.66 -8.61 -3.77
CA LYS A 390 -6.17 -7.32 -4.25
C LYS A 390 -7.62 -7.10 -3.81
N ILE A 391 -8.44 -8.14 -3.86
CA ILE A 391 -9.87 -8.11 -3.51
C ILE A 391 -10.16 -9.26 -2.56
N TYR A 392 -10.92 -8.98 -1.50
CA TYR A 392 -11.27 -9.93 -0.45
C TYR A 392 -12.79 -10.01 -0.36
N PHE A 393 -13.36 -11.10 -0.85
CA PHE A 393 -14.78 -11.40 -0.72
C PHE A 393 -15.08 -11.94 0.69
N PRO A 394 -16.29 -11.77 1.25
CA PRO A 394 -16.67 -12.29 2.57
C PRO A 394 -16.90 -13.82 2.60
N VAL A 395 -15.96 -14.61 2.08
CA VAL A 395 -15.99 -16.08 1.99
C VAL A 395 -14.74 -16.68 2.64
N PHE A 396 -14.69 -18.00 2.88
CA PHE A 396 -13.54 -18.61 3.55
C PHE A 396 -12.38 -18.91 2.59
N SER A 397 -12.68 -19.13 1.31
CA SER A 397 -11.69 -19.35 0.26
C SER A 397 -11.94 -18.54 -1.00
N ASN A 398 -10.85 -18.26 -1.72
CA ASN A 398 -10.90 -17.71 -3.08
C ASN A 398 -11.04 -18.85 -4.09
N ARG A 399 -11.98 -19.78 -3.87
CA ARG A 399 -12.37 -20.78 -4.89
C ARG A 399 -13.55 -20.24 -5.68
N LEU A 400 -13.63 -20.59 -6.96
CA LEU A 400 -14.69 -20.10 -7.83
C LEU A 400 -16.08 -20.43 -7.27
N LYS A 401 -16.24 -21.59 -6.67
CA LYS A 401 -17.52 -22.06 -6.12
C LYS A 401 -17.98 -21.25 -4.92
N GLU A 402 -17.10 -20.97 -3.97
CA GLU A 402 -17.45 -20.15 -2.82
C GLU A 402 -17.79 -18.72 -3.22
N ILE A 403 -16.99 -18.12 -4.11
CA ILE A 403 -17.29 -16.78 -4.62
C ILE A 403 -18.56 -16.79 -5.48
N GLY A 404 -18.76 -17.79 -6.33
CA GLY A 404 -19.94 -17.92 -7.18
C GLY A 404 -21.22 -18.10 -6.37
N SER A 405 -21.19 -18.86 -5.28
CA SER A 405 -22.31 -18.96 -4.33
C SER A 405 -22.64 -17.63 -3.67
N LEU A 406 -21.65 -16.84 -3.29
CA LEU A 406 -21.86 -15.46 -2.81
C LEU A 406 -22.50 -14.58 -3.89
N LEU A 407 -22.18 -14.79 -5.16
CA LEU A 407 -22.74 -14.06 -6.31
C LEU A 407 -24.10 -14.59 -6.79
N GLY A 408 -24.67 -15.59 -6.11
CA GLY A 408 -26.00 -16.11 -6.38
C GLY A 408 -26.05 -17.33 -7.32
N ILE A 409 -24.92 -17.92 -7.70
CA ILE A 409 -24.92 -19.20 -8.44
C ILE A 409 -24.96 -20.36 -7.45
N THR A 410 -25.94 -21.22 -7.65
CA THR A 410 -26.03 -22.51 -6.97
C THR A 410 -25.66 -23.63 -7.95
N TRP A 411 -24.86 -24.57 -7.45
CA TRP A 411 -24.71 -25.88 -8.05
C TRP A 411 -25.77 -26.79 -7.41
N PRO A 412 -26.36 -27.75 -8.15
CA PRO A 412 -27.30 -28.70 -7.58
C PRO A 412 -26.66 -29.50 -6.40
N PRO A 413 -27.38 -30.36 -5.68
CA PRO A 413 -26.77 -31.43 -4.89
C PRO A 413 -26.61 -32.72 -5.72
N PRO A 414 -25.67 -33.64 -5.39
CA PRO A 414 -24.72 -33.62 -4.26
C PRO A 414 -23.56 -32.64 -4.46
N ILE A 415 -22.82 -32.28 -3.39
CA ILE A 415 -21.74 -31.28 -3.34
C ILE A 415 -20.86 -31.32 -4.61
N PHE A 416 -21.02 -30.33 -5.50
CA PHE A 416 -20.28 -30.26 -6.76
C PHE A 416 -18.82 -29.86 -6.46
N SER A 417 -17.96 -30.85 -6.28
CA SER A 417 -16.52 -30.69 -6.12
C SER A 417 -15.80 -31.25 -7.35
N GLY A 418 -14.55 -30.85 -7.59
CA GLY A 418 -13.74 -31.50 -8.66
C GLY A 418 -13.52 -33.00 -8.38
N LEU A 419 -13.65 -33.44 -7.13
CA LEU A 419 -13.62 -34.87 -6.79
C LEU A 419 -14.91 -35.59 -7.22
N GLN A 420 -16.05 -34.89 -7.16
CA GLN A 420 -17.34 -35.41 -7.60
C GLN A 420 -17.41 -35.50 -9.13
N SER A 421 -16.80 -34.57 -9.87
CA SER A 421 -16.72 -34.67 -11.35
C SER A 421 -15.95 -35.94 -11.76
N LEU A 422 -14.85 -36.26 -11.09
CA LEU A 422 -14.13 -37.53 -11.29
C LEU A 422 -14.97 -38.77 -10.96
N ALA A 423 -15.78 -38.74 -9.89
CA ALA A 423 -16.69 -39.84 -9.56
C ALA A 423 -17.74 -40.07 -10.67
N TRP A 424 -18.35 -38.99 -11.17
CA TRP A 424 -19.31 -39.09 -12.27
C TRP A 424 -18.66 -39.57 -13.56
N ARG A 425 -17.44 -39.14 -13.87
CA ARG A 425 -16.70 -39.64 -15.03
C ARG A 425 -16.44 -41.14 -14.92
N CYS A 426 -15.97 -41.62 -13.77
CA CYS A 426 -15.73 -43.05 -13.54
C CYS A 426 -17.00 -43.88 -13.71
N LYS A 427 -18.11 -43.45 -13.10
CA LYS A 427 -19.40 -44.14 -13.24
C LYS A 427 -19.91 -44.13 -14.67
N TRP A 428 -19.73 -43.02 -15.38
CA TRP A 428 -20.11 -42.91 -16.78
C TRP A 428 -19.28 -43.85 -17.66
N GLU A 429 -17.98 -44.03 -17.39
CA GLU A 429 -17.15 -45.00 -18.11
C GLU A 429 -17.62 -46.44 -17.88
N GLU A 430 -18.07 -46.77 -16.67
CA GLU A 430 -18.51 -48.12 -16.29
C GLU A 430 -19.85 -48.52 -16.90
N ASN A 431 -20.82 -47.61 -17.01
CA ASN A 431 -22.19 -47.95 -17.42
C ASN A 431 -22.78 -47.09 -18.55
N ARG A 432 -22.00 -46.12 -19.08
CA ARG A 432 -22.40 -45.17 -20.13
C ARG A 432 -23.72 -44.43 -19.86
N ASN A 433 -24.12 -44.28 -18.60
CA ASN A 433 -25.39 -43.69 -18.22
C ASN A 433 -25.41 -42.17 -18.52
N SER A 434 -26.34 -41.74 -19.36
CA SER A 434 -26.51 -40.35 -19.80
C SER A 434 -26.70 -39.35 -18.65
N LYS A 435 -27.23 -39.78 -17.50
CA LYS A 435 -27.38 -38.94 -16.30
C LYS A 435 -26.05 -38.37 -15.83
N TYR A 436 -24.99 -39.17 -15.78
CA TYR A 436 -23.68 -38.70 -15.30
C TYR A 436 -23.00 -37.78 -16.31
N LYS A 437 -23.16 -38.03 -17.61
CA LYS A 437 -22.70 -37.13 -18.68
C LYS A 437 -23.41 -35.77 -18.59
N ASN A 438 -24.73 -35.78 -18.44
CA ASN A 438 -25.51 -34.55 -18.27
C ASN A 438 -25.10 -33.77 -17.00
N ASN A 439 -24.86 -34.46 -15.88
CA ASN A 439 -24.37 -33.80 -14.66
C ASN A 439 -23.02 -33.11 -14.88
N LEU A 440 -22.10 -33.72 -15.62
CA LEU A 440 -20.80 -33.13 -15.95
C LEU A 440 -20.92 -31.92 -16.88
N LEU A 441 -21.79 -31.99 -17.88
CA LEU A 441 -22.07 -30.86 -18.78
C LEU A 441 -22.65 -29.66 -18.03
N VAL A 442 -23.67 -29.90 -17.19
CA VAL A 442 -24.29 -28.85 -16.36
C VAL A 442 -23.28 -28.27 -15.36
N TYR A 443 -22.44 -29.11 -14.77
CA TYR A 443 -21.41 -28.69 -13.83
C TYR A 443 -20.41 -27.72 -14.48
N ASN A 444 -19.86 -28.10 -15.63
CA ASN A 444 -18.92 -27.29 -16.40
C ASN A 444 -19.56 -25.99 -16.94
N GLU A 445 -20.82 -26.05 -17.39
CA GLU A 445 -21.59 -24.85 -17.76
C GLU A 445 -21.75 -23.87 -16.59
N LYS A 446 -22.03 -24.37 -15.38
CA LYS A 446 -22.13 -23.54 -14.18
C LYS A 446 -20.81 -22.90 -13.80
N ASP A 447 -19.69 -23.58 -14.00
CA ASP A 447 -18.36 -23.02 -13.75
C ASP A 447 -18.02 -21.90 -14.75
N CYS A 448 -18.34 -22.06 -16.04
CA CYS A 448 -18.24 -20.97 -17.02
C CYS A 448 -19.12 -19.76 -16.66
N ASN A 449 -20.36 -19.99 -16.25
CA ASN A 449 -21.27 -18.92 -15.82
C ASN A 449 -20.82 -18.24 -14.53
N ALA A 450 -20.26 -18.98 -13.58
CA ALA A 450 -19.67 -18.42 -12.36
C ALA A 450 -18.50 -17.51 -12.66
N LEU A 451 -17.67 -17.90 -13.63
CA LEU A 451 -16.57 -17.08 -14.10
C LEU A 451 -17.07 -15.78 -14.75
N LYS A 452 -18.13 -15.84 -15.57
CA LYS A 452 -18.79 -14.66 -16.15
C LYS A 452 -19.32 -13.70 -15.10
N LEU A 453 -20.08 -14.19 -14.11
CA LEU A 453 -20.61 -13.35 -13.04
C LEU A 453 -19.49 -12.72 -12.20
N LEU A 454 -18.43 -13.47 -11.93
CA LEU A 454 -17.27 -12.95 -11.22
C LEU A 454 -16.59 -11.81 -11.98
N VAL A 455 -16.37 -11.97 -13.29
CA VAL A 455 -15.82 -10.91 -14.15
C VAL A 455 -16.72 -9.67 -14.19
N ASN A 456 -18.05 -9.86 -14.25
CA ASN A 456 -19.01 -8.77 -14.14
C ASN A 456 -18.90 -8.05 -12.79
N LYS A 457 -18.82 -8.79 -11.68
CA LYS A 457 -18.67 -8.19 -10.35
C LYS A 457 -17.35 -7.42 -10.20
N LEU A 458 -16.25 -7.95 -10.74
CA LEU A 458 -14.96 -7.27 -10.74
C LEU A 458 -14.99 -5.95 -11.52
N THR A 459 -15.76 -5.92 -12.61
CA THR A 459 -15.97 -4.71 -13.42
C THR A 459 -16.80 -3.67 -12.66
N GLU A 460 -17.87 -4.10 -11.98
CA GLU A 460 -18.67 -3.23 -11.11
C GLU A 460 -17.81 -2.61 -10.00
N VAL A 461 -16.96 -3.43 -9.37
CA VAL A 461 -16.01 -3.00 -8.33
C VAL A 461 -14.99 -2.00 -8.88
N ALA A 462 -14.54 -2.14 -10.13
CA ALA A 462 -13.60 -1.23 -10.76
C ALA A 462 -14.19 0.16 -11.04
N ASN A 463 -15.49 0.23 -11.36
CA ASN A 463 -16.17 1.45 -11.82
C ASN A 463 -16.76 2.31 -10.69
N GLN A 464 -16.90 1.78 -9.47
CA GLN A 464 -17.47 2.53 -8.33
C GLN A 464 -16.37 3.25 -7.53
N GLU A 465 -16.21 4.57 -7.72
CA GLU A 465 -15.39 5.42 -6.83
C GLU A 465 -16.07 5.71 -5.48
N HIS A 466 -17.36 5.40 -5.32
CA HIS A 466 -18.14 5.75 -4.13
C HIS A 466 -18.93 4.56 -3.57
N LEU A 467 -18.61 4.26 -2.30
CA LEU A 467 -19.23 3.39 -1.29
C LEU A 467 -20.69 2.96 -1.57
N ASN A 468 -20.88 1.84 -2.26
CA ASN A 468 -21.98 0.94 -1.92
C ASN A 468 -21.75 0.42 -0.48
N SER A 469 -22.82 0.24 0.30
CA SER A 469 -22.75 -0.25 1.69
C SER A 469 -21.94 -1.54 1.86
N ASN A 470 -21.85 -2.34 0.79
CA ASN A 470 -21.26 -3.68 0.74
C ASN A 470 -19.79 -3.72 0.26
N ILE A 471 -19.20 -2.58 -0.17
CA ILE A 471 -17.82 -2.50 -0.68
C ILE A 471 -17.00 -1.49 0.13
N ALA A 472 -15.79 -1.86 0.56
CA ALA A 472 -14.91 -1.01 1.35
C ALA A 472 -13.46 -1.02 0.84
N PHE A 473 -12.73 0.08 0.99
CA PHE A 473 -11.30 0.11 0.69
C PHE A 473 -10.47 -0.27 1.91
N ALA A 474 -9.43 -1.08 1.71
CA ALA A 474 -8.54 -1.56 2.77
C ALA A 474 -7.61 -0.46 3.34
N ASP A 475 -7.38 0.61 2.57
CA ASP A 475 -6.54 1.76 2.95
C ASP A 475 -7.35 2.96 3.48
N GLN A 476 -8.67 2.94 3.35
CA GLN A 476 -9.52 3.86 4.09
C GLN A 476 -9.31 3.57 5.58
N LYS A 477 -8.83 4.58 6.31
CA LYS A 477 -8.86 4.55 7.77
C LYS A 477 -10.32 4.30 8.14
N ARG A 478 -10.56 3.17 8.79
CA ARG A 478 -11.87 2.88 9.35
C ARG A 478 -12.01 3.67 10.63
N LEU A 479 -12.50 4.85 10.36
CA LEU A 479 -13.08 5.82 11.24
C LEU A 479 -14.38 5.17 11.76
N LEU A 480 -14.22 4.25 12.73
CA LEU A 480 -15.33 3.74 13.53
C LEU A 480 -15.87 4.93 14.32
N SER A 481 -17.19 5.08 14.40
CA SER A 481 -17.85 6.15 15.14
C SER A 481 -19.31 5.78 15.33
N THR A 482 -19.91 6.22 16.44
CA THR A 482 -21.36 6.19 16.63
C THR A 482 -22.04 7.15 15.63
N GLU A 483 -23.36 7.13 15.54
CA GLU A 483 -24.12 8.10 14.73
C GLU A 483 -23.90 9.55 15.21
N ILE A 484 -23.85 9.74 16.53
CA ILE A 484 -23.55 11.03 17.17
C ILE A 484 -22.13 11.46 16.80
N GLY A 485 -21.14 10.57 16.92
CA GLY A 485 -19.77 10.88 16.55
C GLY A 485 -19.64 11.24 15.06
N LYS A 486 -20.41 10.62 14.15
CA LYS A 486 -20.39 10.96 12.71
C LYS A 486 -20.86 12.39 12.48
N ASP A 487 -21.93 12.80 13.17
CA ASP A 487 -22.43 14.18 13.15
C ASP A 487 -21.39 15.17 13.67
N ILE A 488 -20.77 14.86 14.83
CA ILE A 488 -19.68 15.66 15.39
C ILE A 488 -18.53 15.81 14.39
N HIS A 489 -18.05 14.70 13.83
CA HIS A 489 -16.95 14.69 12.86
C HIS A 489 -17.27 15.55 11.64
N PHE A 490 -18.49 15.46 11.11
CA PHE A 490 -18.94 16.27 9.97
C PHE A 490 -18.88 17.76 10.28
N HIS A 491 -19.43 18.20 11.42
CA HIS A 491 -19.44 19.60 11.82
C HIS A 491 -18.04 20.14 12.13
N LEU A 492 -17.20 19.37 12.83
CA LEU A 492 -15.81 19.78 13.09
C LEU A 492 -15.01 19.91 11.78
N GLU A 493 -15.21 19.01 10.82
CA GLU A 493 -14.59 19.13 9.50
C GLU A 493 -15.06 20.35 8.72
N LEU A 494 -16.35 20.71 8.81
CA LEU A 494 -16.89 21.91 8.16
C LEU A 494 -16.20 23.17 8.70
N ILE A 495 -16.06 23.30 10.02
CA ILE A 495 -15.35 24.41 10.66
C ILE A 495 -13.87 24.45 10.24
N LEU A 496 -13.22 23.28 10.19
CA LEU A 496 -11.84 23.20 9.71
C LEU A 496 -11.71 23.61 8.24
N LYS A 497 -12.69 23.27 7.39
CA LYS A 497 -12.73 23.67 5.97
C LYS A 497 -12.97 25.17 5.79
N SER A 498 -13.83 25.80 6.60
CA SER A 498 -14.07 27.26 6.55
C SER A 498 -12.85 28.06 6.97
N SER A 499 -11.97 27.51 7.82
CA SER A 499 -10.70 28.14 8.21
C SER A 499 -9.67 28.28 7.07
N HIS A 500 -9.80 27.51 5.98
CA HIS A 500 -8.89 27.57 4.85
C HIS A 500 -9.29 28.72 3.90
N ALA A 501 -8.40 29.70 3.74
CA ALA A 501 -8.57 30.98 3.01
C ALA A 501 -9.12 30.93 1.55
N ASP A 502 -9.36 29.75 0.98
CA ASP A 502 -10.10 29.60 -0.28
C ASP A 502 -11.62 29.69 -0.09
N TYR A 503 -12.13 29.66 1.16
CA TYR A 503 -13.56 29.82 1.46
C TYR A 503 -14.01 31.28 1.32
N ASP A 504 -13.23 32.25 1.82
CA ASP A 504 -13.50 33.69 1.68
C ASP A 504 -13.32 34.25 0.25
N ARG A 505 -12.66 33.48 -0.64
CA ARG A 505 -12.30 33.95 -2.00
C ARG A 505 -13.19 33.37 -3.11
N LYS A 506 -14.13 32.48 -2.81
CA LYS A 506 -14.98 31.83 -3.81
C LYS A 506 -16.38 32.46 -3.92
N LYS A 507 -16.41 33.70 -4.41
CA LYS A 507 -17.52 34.20 -5.25
C LYS A 507 -17.02 34.30 -6.71
N ILE A 508 -17.86 33.85 -7.64
CA ILE A 508 -17.55 33.15 -8.91
C ILE A 508 -17.47 34.07 -10.16
N SER A 509 -16.61 33.77 -11.19
CA SER A 509 -16.80 34.20 -12.62
C SER A 509 -16.07 33.34 -13.73
N LEU A 510 -16.83 32.95 -14.79
CA LEU A 510 -16.67 32.28 -16.16
C LEU A 510 -15.89 33.11 -17.16
N ARG A 511 -15.07 32.64 -18.11
CA ARG A 511 -15.34 31.65 -19.20
C ARG A 511 -14.02 31.34 -19.97
N ASN A 512 -14.14 30.35 -20.85
CA ASN A 512 -13.24 29.38 -21.53
C ASN A 512 -12.23 29.97 -22.56
N GLU A 513 -11.24 29.29 -23.20
CA GLU A 513 -10.83 27.87 -23.36
C GLU A 513 -9.42 27.68 -24.03
N ASN A 514 -8.92 26.42 -24.01
CA ASN A 514 -8.12 25.65 -25.02
C ASN A 514 -6.56 25.48 -25.02
N ASN A 515 -6.17 24.25 -24.60
CA ASN A 515 -5.26 23.21 -25.15
C ASN A 515 -3.88 23.49 -25.80
N SER A 516 -2.83 22.81 -25.30
CA SER A 516 -2.16 21.64 -25.96
C SER A 516 -0.78 21.27 -25.35
N LYS A 517 -0.45 19.97 -25.40
CA LYS A 517 0.73 19.28 -24.81
C LYS A 517 2.00 19.44 -25.68
N LYS A 518 3.21 19.33 -25.09
CA LYS A 518 4.43 18.81 -25.77
C LYS A 518 5.53 18.34 -24.80
N THR A 519 6.40 17.50 -25.35
CA THR A 519 7.11 16.33 -24.80
C THR A 519 8.49 16.65 -24.19
N ILE A 520 8.94 15.84 -23.21
CA ILE A 520 10.26 15.93 -22.57
C ILE A 520 11.22 14.94 -23.26
N GLN A 521 12.34 15.44 -23.81
CA GLN A 521 13.50 14.62 -24.16
C GLN A 521 14.63 14.82 -23.13
N LYS A 522 15.32 13.71 -22.83
CA LYS A 522 16.49 13.63 -21.94
C LYS A 522 17.75 13.88 -22.76
N GLU A 523 18.67 14.69 -22.22
CA GLU A 523 20.07 14.66 -22.63
C GLU A 523 21.01 14.47 -21.43
N GLU A 524 22.10 13.78 -21.73
CA GLU A 524 23.04 13.17 -20.81
C GLU A 524 24.08 14.14 -20.22
N LYS A 525 24.69 13.69 -19.12
CA LYS A 525 25.73 14.42 -18.37
C LYS A 525 27.03 14.54 -19.17
N LYS A 526 27.57 15.76 -19.28
CA LYS A 526 29.02 15.98 -19.49
C LYS A 526 29.65 16.70 -18.30
N LYS A 527 30.80 16.16 -17.87
CA LYS A 527 31.64 16.60 -16.75
C LYS A 527 32.23 17.99 -17.03
N GLY A 528 32.33 18.80 -15.98
CA GLY A 528 32.71 20.19 -16.05
C GLY A 528 34.16 20.44 -16.45
N ARG A 529 34.36 21.46 -17.28
CA ARG A 529 35.60 22.21 -17.43
C ARG A 529 35.37 23.63 -16.89
N GLY A 530 36.31 24.15 -16.11
CA GLY A 530 36.24 25.51 -15.57
C GLY A 530 36.13 26.52 -16.71
N PHE A 531 35.11 27.38 -16.64
CA PHE A 531 34.90 28.43 -17.63
C PHE A 531 35.71 29.67 -17.25
N VAL A 532 36.76 29.96 -18.03
CA VAL A 532 37.31 31.31 -18.16
C VAL A 532 36.41 32.08 -19.13
N ARG A 533 35.82 33.19 -18.69
CA ARG A 533 34.78 33.92 -19.44
C ARG A 533 35.44 34.88 -20.43
N LYS A 534 35.12 34.77 -21.73
CA LYS A 534 35.47 35.77 -22.76
C LYS A 534 34.59 37.02 -22.58
N ALA A 535 35.17 38.21 -22.73
CA ALA A 535 34.43 39.49 -22.68
C ALA A 535 33.38 39.55 -23.82
N PRO A 536 32.19 40.13 -23.59
CA PRO A 536 31.14 40.18 -24.60
C PRO A 536 31.53 41.08 -25.79
N SER A 537 31.18 40.66 -27.01
CA SER A 537 31.66 41.25 -28.28
C SER A 537 30.84 42.44 -28.82
N LYS A 538 29.69 42.78 -28.23
CA LYS A 538 28.85 43.93 -28.65
C LYS A 538 28.38 44.77 -27.46
N VAL A 539 28.85 46.01 -27.40
CA VAL A 539 28.40 47.02 -26.41
C VAL A 539 27.10 47.66 -26.92
N ASN A 540 26.09 47.80 -26.05
CA ASN A 540 24.82 48.43 -26.42
C ASN A 540 24.81 49.94 -26.16
N LYS A 541 25.43 50.41 -25.07
CA LYS A 541 25.46 51.83 -24.71
C LYS A 541 26.77 52.17 -24.01
N ILE A 542 27.39 53.29 -24.40
CA ILE A 542 28.57 53.86 -23.74
C ILE A 542 28.08 54.95 -22.77
N ILE A 543 28.58 54.94 -21.54
CA ILE A 543 28.27 55.93 -20.51
C ILE A 543 29.57 56.59 -20.08
N GLU A 544 29.67 57.91 -20.30
CA GLU A 544 30.78 58.71 -19.79
C GLU A 544 30.51 59.04 -18.33
N VAL A 545 31.43 58.59 -17.45
CA VAL A 545 31.33 58.81 -16.01
C VAL A 545 32.24 59.98 -15.65
N PRO A 546 31.72 61.05 -15.02
CA PRO A 546 32.54 62.18 -14.58
C PRO A 546 33.70 61.75 -13.68
N THR A 547 34.84 62.40 -13.86
CA THR A 547 36.03 62.22 -13.02
C THR A 547 35.78 62.73 -11.61
N VAL A 548 36.53 62.19 -10.64
CA VAL A 548 36.47 62.69 -9.26
C VAL A 548 37.15 64.06 -9.23
N LYS A 549 36.44 65.10 -8.79
CA LYS A 549 36.96 66.48 -8.79
C LYS A 549 37.67 66.87 -7.50
N ALA A 550 37.31 66.28 -6.36
CA ALA A 550 37.87 66.62 -5.06
C ALA A 550 38.49 65.40 -4.35
N CYS A 551 39.63 65.61 -3.70
CA CYS A 551 40.33 64.58 -2.94
C CYS A 551 39.51 64.14 -1.72
N LYS A 552 39.18 62.85 -1.62
CA LYS A 552 38.45 62.30 -0.45
C LYS A 552 39.24 62.36 0.87
N LYS A 553 40.51 62.77 0.87
CA LYS A 553 41.38 62.87 2.05
C LYS A 553 41.70 64.31 2.45
N CYS A 554 42.05 65.18 1.51
CA CYS A 554 42.47 66.55 1.79
C CYS A 554 41.56 67.62 1.15
N SER A 555 40.45 67.21 0.53
CA SER A 555 39.44 68.08 -0.10
C SER A 555 39.93 69.02 -1.21
N GLN A 556 41.21 68.99 -1.57
CA GLN A 556 41.76 69.78 -2.68
C GLN A 556 41.30 69.25 -4.04
N GLU A 557 41.32 70.14 -5.04
CA GLU A 557 40.99 69.82 -6.42
C GLU A 557 41.99 68.82 -7.01
N LEU A 558 41.46 67.83 -7.75
CA LEU A 558 42.27 66.77 -8.33
C LEU A 558 42.63 67.09 -9.78
N TYR A 559 43.90 66.90 -10.12
CA TYR A 559 44.34 66.95 -11.51
C TYR A 559 43.76 65.79 -12.31
N GLN A 560 43.23 66.05 -13.49
CA GLN A 560 42.59 65.02 -14.32
C GLN A 560 43.63 64.35 -15.23
N ASP A 561 43.88 63.05 -15.01
CA ASP A 561 44.79 62.27 -15.83
C ASP A 561 44.05 61.67 -17.03
N PHE A 562 44.10 62.38 -18.16
CA PHE A 562 43.47 61.97 -19.42
C PHE A 562 44.30 60.97 -20.25
N GLN A 563 45.46 60.50 -19.76
CA GLN A 563 46.36 59.69 -20.58
C GLN A 563 45.80 58.31 -20.94
N LYS A 564 45.07 57.67 -20.03
CA LYS A 564 44.48 56.33 -20.25
C LYS A 564 43.05 56.26 -19.71
N PRO A 565 42.05 56.05 -20.59
CA PRO A 565 40.68 55.87 -20.14
C PRO A 565 40.52 54.53 -19.41
N ILE A 566 39.90 54.57 -18.24
CA ILE A 566 39.46 53.38 -17.50
C ILE A 566 38.06 53.00 -17.98
N HIS A 567 37.83 51.70 -18.16
CA HIS A 567 36.54 51.18 -18.62
C HIS A 567 36.08 49.98 -17.80
N VAL A 568 34.76 49.87 -17.58
CA VAL A 568 34.09 48.74 -16.93
C VAL A 568 32.84 48.38 -17.72
N THR A 569 32.67 47.09 -18.01
CA THR A 569 31.48 46.56 -18.70
C THR A 569 30.47 46.01 -17.70
N ILE A 570 29.22 46.47 -17.79
CA ILE A 570 28.10 46.04 -16.95
C ILE A 570 27.00 45.43 -17.83
N ILE A 571 26.63 44.20 -17.53
CA ILE A 571 25.53 43.45 -18.15
C ILE A 571 24.30 43.59 -17.26
N ASP A 572 23.23 44.18 -17.76
CA ASP A 572 21.99 44.37 -17.00
C ASP A 572 20.76 43.83 -17.74
N LEU A 573 19.65 43.68 -17.01
CA LEU A 573 18.33 43.35 -17.55
C LEU A 573 17.40 44.54 -17.37
N ILE A 574 16.91 45.08 -18.49
CA ILE A 574 15.87 46.11 -18.48
C ILE A 574 14.52 45.41 -18.63
N PHE A 575 13.64 45.62 -17.65
CA PHE A 575 12.29 45.08 -17.64
C PHE A 575 11.32 46.02 -18.37
N THR A 576 10.65 45.51 -19.39
CA THR A 576 9.58 46.20 -20.12
C THR A 576 8.22 45.63 -19.71
N LYS A 577 7.12 46.18 -20.26
CA LYS A 577 5.78 45.65 -20.03
C LYS A 577 5.60 44.20 -20.54
N SER A 578 6.33 43.82 -21.59
CA SER A 578 6.18 42.53 -22.30
C SER A 578 7.30 41.53 -22.01
N GLY A 579 8.35 41.90 -21.27
CA GLY A 579 9.43 40.98 -20.95
C GLY A 579 10.64 41.67 -20.33
N CYS A 580 11.82 41.09 -20.53
CA CYS A 580 13.08 41.71 -20.13
C CYS A 580 14.11 41.58 -21.25
N LYS A 581 14.93 42.60 -21.44
CA LYS A 581 15.99 42.66 -22.45
C LYS A 581 17.36 42.77 -21.79
N LYS A 582 18.33 41.98 -22.25
CA LYS A 582 19.74 42.12 -21.89
C LYS A 582 20.34 43.38 -22.53
N VAL A 583 21.04 44.18 -21.73
CA VAL A 583 21.76 45.38 -22.19
C VAL A 583 23.16 45.39 -21.60
N ILE A 584 24.15 45.73 -22.42
CA ILE A 584 25.57 45.81 -22.04
C ILE A 584 26.01 47.28 -22.08
N TYR A 585 26.31 47.82 -20.90
CA TYR A 585 26.85 49.17 -20.72
C TYR A 585 28.37 49.13 -20.67
N LEU A 586 29.02 50.04 -21.40
CA LEU A 586 30.44 50.33 -21.25
C LEU A 586 30.60 51.67 -20.53
N HIS A 587 30.98 51.65 -19.27
CA HIS A 587 31.29 52.86 -18.52
C HIS A 587 32.73 53.26 -18.80
N LYS A 588 32.96 54.49 -19.25
CA LYS A 588 34.28 55.05 -19.55
C LYS A 588 34.54 56.27 -18.67
N SER A 589 35.73 56.36 -18.09
CA SER A 589 36.16 57.51 -17.29
C SER A 589 37.69 57.65 -17.31
N PHE A 590 38.23 58.54 -16.49
CA PHE A 590 39.65 58.79 -16.31
C PHE A 590 40.02 58.78 -14.83
N LYS A 591 41.31 58.62 -14.52
CA LYS A 591 41.78 58.72 -13.13
C LYS A 591 41.99 60.20 -12.77
N SER A 592 41.80 60.52 -11.50
CA SER A 592 42.13 61.84 -10.97
C SER A 592 43.30 61.72 -9.99
N TYR A 593 44.29 62.60 -10.07
CA TYR A 593 45.48 62.59 -9.22
C TYR A 593 45.44 63.74 -8.21
N CYS A 594 45.79 63.44 -6.96
CA CYS A 594 45.96 64.46 -5.93
C CYS A 594 47.44 64.77 -5.74
N GLU A 595 47.85 66.02 -5.97
CA GLU A 595 49.24 66.45 -5.77
C GLU A 595 49.67 66.40 -4.29
N SER A 596 48.80 66.87 -3.39
CA SER A 596 49.06 66.89 -1.94
C SER A 596 49.09 65.50 -1.30
N CYS A 597 48.17 64.61 -1.68
CA CYS A 597 48.11 63.25 -1.12
C CYS A 597 48.94 62.23 -1.91
N LYS A 598 49.45 62.58 -3.10
CA LYS A 598 50.15 61.68 -4.05
C LYS A 598 49.39 60.38 -4.35
N LEU A 599 48.06 60.46 -4.42
CA LEU A 599 47.16 59.32 -4.62
C LEU A 599 46.25 59.52 -5.83
N TYR A 600 45.98 58.43 -6.55
CA TYR A 600 44.99 58.40 -7.62
C TYR A 600 43.61 58.02 -7.07
N PHE A 601 42.60 58.74 -7.52
CA PHE A 601 41.20 58.50 -7.26
C PHE A 601 40.50 58.09 -8.55
N VAL A 602 39.55 57.17 -8.42
CA VAL A 602 38.66 56.75 -9.51
C VAL A 602 37.22 56.86 -9.02
N PRO A 603 36.25 57.10 -9.91
CA PRO A 603 34.84 57.03 -9.53
C PRO A 603 34.51 55.67 -8.93
N ASP A 604 33.54 55.61 -8.00
CA ASP A 604 33.30 54.44 -7.16
C ASP A 604 33.02 53.16 -7.97
N ILE A 605 32.41 53.29 -9.15
CA ILE A 605 32.15 52.21 -10.11
C ILE A 605 33.42 51.51 -10.64
N PHE A 606 34.60 52.14 -10.50
CA PHE A 606 35.92 51.65 -10.93
C PHE A 606 36.86 51.28 -9.75
N SER A 607 36.43 51.43 -8.50
CA SER A 607 37.29 51.25 -7.31
C SER A 607 37.70 49.79 -7.04
N LYS A 608 38.97 49.48 -6.73
CA LYS A 608 39.43 48.10 -6.45
C LYS A 608 38.77 47.56 -5.17
N GLY A 609 38.02 46.47 -5.31
CA GLY A 609 37.05 45.95 -4.33
C GLY A 609 35.65 45.76 -4.94
N SER A 610 35.40 46.46 -6.06
CA SER A 610 34.20 46.36 -6.90
C SER A 610 34.28 45.22 -7.94
N GLY A 611 34.95 44.10 -7.63
CA GLY A 611 35.00 42.90 -8.49
C GLY A 611 33.63 42.22 -8.73
N SER A 612 32.51 42.87 -8.37
CA SER A 612 31.16 42.32 -8.35
C SER A 612 30.20 42.94 -9.39
N TYR A 613 30.57 43.99 -10.11
CA TYR A 613 29.63 44.74 -10.96
C TYR A 613 29.61 44.35 -12.45
N ILE A 614 30.00 43.12 -12.81
CA ILE A 614 29.68 42.61 -14.16
C ILE A 614 28.16 42.58 -14.38
N PHE A 615 27.37 42.40 -13.31
CA PHE A 615 25.91 42.35 -13.41
C PHE A 615 25.28 43.57 -12.76
N GLY A 616 24.43 44.28 -13.50
CA GLY A 616 23.68 45.45 -13.04
C GLY A 616 22.52 45.12 -12.10
N HIS A 617 21.81 46.15 -11.62
CA HIS A 617 20.79 46.03 -10.58
C HIS A 617 19.60 45.18 -11.03
N GLY A 618 19.16 45.32 -12.29
CA GLY A 618 18.06 44.52 -12.85
C GLY A 618 18.40 43.04 -12.94
N PHE A 619 19.61 42.70 -13.39
CA PHE A 619 20.08 41.32 -13.48
C PHE A 619 20.18 40.67 -12.09
N ARG A 620 20.73 41.40 -11.11
CA ARG A 620 20.82 40.90 -9.72
C ARG A 620 19.43 40.70 -9.11
N SER A 621 18.51 41.65 -9.32
CA SER A 621 17.12 41.56 -8.88
C SER A 621 16.43 40.32 -9.45
N TRP A 622 16.64 40.04 -10.74
CA TRP A 622 16.12 38.84 -11.41
C TRP A 622 16.67 37.55 -10.76
N ALA A 623 17.98 37.46 -10.54
CA ALA A 623 18.60 36.28 -9.94
C ALA A 623 18.08 36.02 -8.51
N VAL A 624 17.92 37.08 -7.70
CA VAL A 624 17.35 37.00 -6.35
C VAL A 624 15.89 36.57 -6.40
N TYR A 625 15.07 37.15 -7.28
CA TYR A 625 13.67 36.76 -7.47
C TYR A 625 13.53 35.27 -7.80
N GLN A 626 14.37 34.73 -8.69
CA GLN A 626 14.34 33.31 -9.02
C GLN A 626 14.67 32.41 -7.82
N ARG A 627 15.63 32.82 -6.99
CA ARG A 627 15.99 32.05 -5.79
C ARG A 627 14.91 32.11 -4.73
N ILE A 628 14.38 33.30 -4.46
CA ILE A 628 13.45 33.54 -3.35
C ILE A 628 12.02 33.18 -3.75
N SER A 629 11.46 33.77 -4.81
CA SER A 629 10.05 33.56 -5.19
C SER A 629 9.81 32.25 -5.95
N LEU A 630 10.73 31.87 -6.86
CA LEU A 630 10.56 30.68 -7.69
C LEU A 630 11.21 29.42 -7.11
N ARG A 631 11.98 29.55 -6.01
CA ARG A 631 12.65 28.44 -5.30
C ARG A 631 13.63 27.65 -6.17
N LEU A 632 14.17 28.26 -7.22
CA LEU A 632 15.14 27.58 -8.08
C LEU A 632 16.43 27.30 -7.32
N SER A 633 17.05 26.15 -7.61
CA SER A 633 18.39 25.86 -7.10
C SER A 633 19.41 26.76 -7.79
N TYR A 634 20.55 27.05 -7.14
CA TYR A 634 21.61 27.85 -7.74
C TYR A 634 22.02 27.32 -9.13
N ARG A 635 22.07 25.99 -9.30
CA ARG A 635 22.37 25.36 -10.58
C ARG A 635 21.35 25.71 -11.67
N LEU A 636 20.06 25.69 -11.34
CA LEU A 636 19.00 26.03 -12.29
C LEU A 636 19.01 27.51 -12.65
N ILE A 637 19.34 28.39 -11.71
CA ILE A 637 19.47 29.83 -11.99
C ILE A 637 20.64 30.08 -12.95
N VAL A 638 21.77 29.40 -12.75
CA VAL A 638 22.93 29.45 -13.68
C VAL A 638 22.55 28.93 -15.06
N GLN A 639 21.84 27.80 -15.12
CA GLN A 639 21.36 27.26 -16.40
C GLN A 639 20.41 28.25 -17.09
N ASN A 640 19.45 28.81 -16.35
CA ASN A 640 18.49 29.76 -16.90
C ASN A 640 19.16 31.05 -17.39
N SER A 641 20.23 31.51 -16.75
CA SER A 641 20.96 32.69 -17.21
C SER A 641 21.71 32.46 -18.52
N ILE A 642 22.22 31.23 -18.73
CA ILE A 642 22.85 30.82 -19.98
C ILE A 642 21.80 30.67 -21.08
N GLU A 643 20.71 29.96 -20.81
CA GLU A 643 19.68 29.67 -21.82
C GLU A 643 18.92 30.93 -22.25
N MET A 644 18.53 31.82 -21.31
CA MET A 644 17.74 33.01 -21.65
C MET A 644 18.59 34.17 -22.17
N PHE A 645 19.82 34.32 -21.67
CA PHE A 645 20.62 35.53 -21.91
C PHE A 645 22.00 35.25 -22.49
N GLY A 646 22.41 34.00 -22.63
CA GLY A 646 23.77 33.63 -23.04
C GLY A 646 24.83 33.98 -22.00
N GLU A 647 24.44 34.20 -20.74
CA GLU A 647 25.35 34.70 -19.70
C GLU A 647 25.63 33.67 -18.60
N PRO A 648 26.85 33.11 -18.51
CA PRO A 648 27.21 32.18 -17.46
C PRO A 648 27.49 32.93 -16.16
N ILE A 649 26.55 32.87 -15.22
CA ILE A 649 26.74 33.44 -13.88
C ILE A 649 27.34 32.37 -12.94
N GLY A 650 28.23 32.76 -12.03
CA GLY A 650 28.76 31.85 -11.02
C GLY A 650 27.75 31.62 -9.88
N ARG A 651 27.77 30.44 -9.25
CA ARG A 651 26.93 30.17 -8.06
C ARG A 651 27.26 31.13 -6.91
N ASN A 652 28.55 31.42 -6.71
CA ASN A 652 29.01 32.36 -5.69
C ASN A 652 28.49 33.78 -5.98
N SER A 653 28.38 34.18 -7.25
CA SER A 653 27.80 35.48 -7.61
C SER A 653 26.35 35.59 -7.16
N ILE A 654 25.54 34.53 -7.34
CA ILE A 654 24.14 34.51 -6.87
C ILE A 654 24.09 34.61 -5.34
N SER A 655 24.97 33.90 -4.62
CA SER A 655 25.08 34.02 -3.16
C SER A 655 25.43 35.43 -2.72
N ASN A 656 26.39 36.07 -3.40
CA ASN A 656 26.77 37.45 -3.13
C ASN A 656 25.64 38.43 -3.43
N PHE A 657 24.81 38.18 -4.45
CA PHE A 657 23.62 38.98 -4.72
C PHE A 657 22.60 38.89 -3.59
N LEU A 658 22.34 37.70 -3.05
CA LEU A 658 21.45 37.53 -1.91
C LEU A 658 21.96 38.31 -0.69
N ASN A 659 23.25 38.22 -0.39
CA ASN A 659 23.85 38.94 0.74
C ASN A 659 23.78 40.46 0.53
N TYR A 660 24.12 40.94 -0.67
CA TYR A 660 24.01 42.35 -1.04
C TYR A 660 22.58 42.88 -0.88
N PHE A 661 21.57 42.14 -1.38
CA PHE A 661 20.17 42.53 -1.23
C PHE A 661 19.71 42.45 0.23
N ALA A 662 20.11 41.44 1.00
CA ALA A 662 19.74 41.35 2.41
C ALA A 662 20.28 42.54 3.21
N VAL A 663 21.52 42.97 2.95
CA VAL A 663 22.11 44.18 3.57
C VAL A 663 21.39 45.43 3.09
N LYS A 664 21.16 45.59 1.78
CA LYS A 664 20.48 46.77 1.22
C LYS A 664 19.05 46.97 1.78
N TYR A 665 18.35 45.87 2.04
CA TYR A 665 16.95 45.85 2.50
C TYR A 665 16.82 45.53 4.00
N SER A 666 17.89 45.64 4.80
CA SER A 666 17.81 45.46 6.25
C SER A 666 16.86 46.46 6.91
N ASP A 667 16.80 47.69 6.39
CA ASP A 667 15.89 48.73 6.88
C ASP A 667 14.43 48.38 6.57
N SER A 668 14.17 47.71 5.45
CA SER A 668 12.84 47.21 5.11
C SER A 668 12.34 46.23 6.15
N GLU A 669 13.19 45.29 6.60
CA GLU A 669 12.82 44.34 7.66
C GLU A 669 12.46 45.05 8.97
N LYS A 670 13.19 46.11 9.33
CA LYS A 670 12.88 46.93 10.52
C LYS A 670 11.52 47.62 10.40
N ILE A 671 11.25 48.26 9.25
CA ILE A 671 9.95 48.90 8.97
C ILE A 671 8.83 47.87 9.09
N LEU A 672 8.99 46.68 8.50
CA LEU A 672 8.00 45.61 8.60
C LEU A 672 7.78 45.17 10.05
N LEU A 673 8.84 45.04 10.84
CA LEU A 673 8.72 44.68 12.25
C LEU A 673 7.97 45.75 13.05
N ASP A 674 8.25 47.03 12.83
CA ASP A 674 7.55 48.13 13.51
C ASP A 674 6.05 48.18 13.16
N LYS A 675 5.70 47.87 11.90
CA LYS A 675 4.30 47.71 11.46
C LYS A 675 3.62 46.50 12.11
N ILE A 676 4.35 45.40 12.31
CA ILE A 676 3.84 44.22 13.02
C ILE A 676 3.59 44.55 14.49
N LEU A 677 4.52 45.24 15.15
CA LEU A 677 4.42 45.58 16.58
C LEU A 677 3.35 46.62 16.91
N THR A 678 2.90 47.40 15.91
CA THR A 678 1.78 48.35 16.06
C THR A 678 0.42 47.76 15.68
N ALA A 679 0.39 46.52 15.17
CA ALA A 679 -0.84 45.86 14.73
C ALA A 679 -1.70 45.34 15.90
N PRO A 680 -3.04 45.30 15.74
CA PRO A 680 -3.95 44.82 16.81
C PRO A 680 -3.72 43.35 17.17
N PHE A 681 -3.22 42.53 16.23
CA PHE A 681 -2.83 41.15 16.47
C PHE A 681 -1.55 40.77 15.72
N ILE A 682 -0.84 39.78 16.24
CA ILE A 682 0.32 39.14 15.62
C ILE A 682 0.11 37.63 15.64
N HIS A 683 0.27 37.00 14.50
CA HIS A 683 0.43 35.56 14.38
C HIS A 683 1.91 35.17 14.57
N ALA A 684 2.16 34.15 15.39
CA ALA A 684 3.48 33.55 15.56
C ALA A 684 3.43 32.04 15.39
N ASP A 685 4.46 31.48 14.76
CA ASP A 685 4.65 30.03 14.58
C ASP A 685 6.14 29.77 14.29
N GLU A 686 6.56 28.51 14.35
CA GLU A 686 7.95 28.12 14.14
C GLU A 686 8.09 26.85 13.31
N THR A 687 9.21 26.75 12.59
CA THR A 687 9.55 25.55 11.84
C THR A 687 11.03 25.22 11.94
N PRO A 688 11.40 23.93 12.09
CA PRO A 688 12.80 23.56 12.07
C PRO A 688 13.40 23.73 10.66
N ILE A 689 14.67 24.08 10.56
CA ILE A 689 15.47 24.04 9.33
C ILE A 689 16.78 23.32 9.61
N ASN A 690 17.32 22.63 8.61
CA ASN A 690 18.63 22.00 8.73
C ASN A 690 19.70 22.97 8.20
N ILE A 691 20.66 23.34 9.04
CA ILE A 691 21.85 24.11 8.65
C ILE A 691 23.06 23.21 8.85
N GLN A 692 23.68 22.78 7.75
CA GLN A 692 24.90 21.96 7.74
C GLN A 692 24.84 20.76 8.71
N GLY A 693 23.70 20.06 8.73
CA GLY A 693 23.50 18.88 9.58
C GLY A 693 22.83 19.17 10.93
N VAL A 694 22.81 20.41 11.41
CA VAL A 694 22.22 20.80 12.70
C VAL A 694 20.81 21.35 12.49
N ASN A 695 19.84 20.88 13.28
CA ASN A 695 18.49 21.43 13.28
C ASN A 695 18.44 22.74 14.08
N GLN A 696 18.03 23.81 13.42
CA GLN A 696 17.77 25.13 14.00
C GLN A 696 16.30 25.50 13.77
N TYR A 697 15.81 26.61 14.34
CA TYR A 697 14.40 27.01 14.25
C TYR A 697 14.23 28.38 13.60
N VAL A 698 13.27 28.48 12.68
CA VAL A 698 12.84 29.74 12.10
C VAL A 698 11.47 30.10 12.67
N TRP A 699 11.40 31.26 13.29
CA TRP A 699 10.20 31.87 13.83
C TRP A 699 9.61 32.81 12.79
N THR A 700 8.29 32.78 12.62
CA THR A 700 7.55 33.75 11.80
C THR A 700 6.75 34.68 12.71
N PHE A 701 6.72 35.96 12.37
CA PHE A 701 5.81 36.94 12.94
C PHE A 701 5.06 37.62 11.81
N THR A 702 3.73 37.67 11.87
CA THR A 702 2.93 38.31 10.83
C THR A 702 1.61 38.86 11.35
N ASN A 703 1.20 40.03 10.85
CA ASN A 703 -0.11 40.61 11.14
C ASN A 703 -1.15 40.35 10.03
N GLY A 704 -0.85 39.50 9.04
CA GLY A 704 -1.72 39.29 7.87
C GLY A 704 -1.27 40.01 6.60
N ASP A 705 -0.52 41.11 6.74
CA ASP A 705 -0.02 41.92 5.63
C ASP A 705 1.51 41.92 5.57
N HIS A 706 2.16 41.94 6.73
CA HIS A 706 3.62 41.99 6.88
C HIS A 706 4.15 40.68 7.46
N VAL A 707 5.34 40.26 7.03
CA VAL A 707 5.97 39.02 7.48
C VAL A 707 7.44 39.26 7.80
N VAL A 708 7.87 38.81 8.98
CA VAL A 708 9.27 38.80 9.42
C VAL A 708 9.65 37.40 9.88
N PHE A 709 10.86 36.95 9.53
CA PHE A 709 11.41 35.67 9.98
C PHE A 709 12.64 35.89 10.87
N LYS A 710 12.79 35.11 11.95
CA LYS A 710 13.97 35.13 12.82
C LYS A 710 14.53 33.73 12.99
N LEU A 711 15.86 33.59 12.96
CA LEU A 711 16.56 32.32 13.11
C LEU A 711 17.13 32.18 14.53
N THR A 712 16.93 31.01 15.14
CA THR A 712 17.52 30.64 16.44
C THR A 712 18.12 29.24 16.40
N LYS A 713 19.16 29.00 17.20
CA LYS A 713 19.78 27.67 17.33
C LYS A 713 18.86 26.66 18.03
N THR A 714 18.13 27.10 19.05
CA THR A 714 17.18 26.30 19.84
C THR A 714 15.73 26.69 19.54
N ARG A 715 14.76 25.91 20.06
CA ARG A 715 13.31 26.24 20.02
C ARG A 715 12.88 27.12 21.23
N GLU A 716 13.83 27.66 21.98
CA GLU A 716 13.51 28.45 23.18
C GLU A 716 12.80 29.76 22.80
N ALA A 717 11.79 30.12 23.58
CA ALA A 717 10.92 31.27 23.30
C ALA A 717 11.53 32.62 23.65
N ASP A 718 12.79 32.67 24.09
CA ASP A 718 13.53 33.92 24.38
C ASP A 718 13.45 34.94 23.25
N ILE A 719 13.50 34.48 21.99
CA ILE A 719 13.39 35.36 20.83
C ILE A 719 12.00 35.98 20.73
N VAL A 720 10.94 35.25 21.11
CA VAL A 720 9.57 35.75 21.12
C VAL A 720 9.42 36.80 22.20
N HIS A 721 9.94 36.54 23.41
CA HIS A 721 9.94 37.52 24.51
C HIS A 721 10.71 38.79 24.15
N LYS A 722 11.88 38.66 23.52
CA LYS A 722 12.68 39.82 23.08
C LYS A 722 11.98 40.60 21.98
N THR A 723 11.39 39.92 21.00
CA THR A 723 10.73 40.55 19.85
C THR A 723 9.42 41.24 20.26
N LEU A 724 8.63 40.63 21.13
CA LEU A 724 7.30 41.12 21.53
C LEU A 724 7.31 41.91 22.85
N ARG A 725 8.48 42.27 23.39
CA ARG A 725 8.61 42.94 24.70
C ARG A 725 7.76 44.20 24.85
N LYS A 726 7.58 44.97 23.78
CA LYS A 726 6.80 46.23 23.76
C LYS A 726 5.41 46.06 23.13
N TYR A 727 4.98 44.83 22.87
CA TYR A 727 3.73 44.55 22.19
C TYR A 727 2.56 44.46 23.16
N SER A 728 1.49 45.22 22.92
CA SER A 728 0.30 45.28 23.79
C SER A 728 -0.98 44.70 23.15
N GLY A 729 -0.90 44.23 21.89
CA GLY A 729 -2.04 43.62 21.18
C GLY A 729 -2.24 42.14 21.54
N VAL A 730 -2.80 41.38 20.60
CA VAL A 730 -3.13 39.95 20.79
C VAL A 730 -2.20 39.04 19.99
N LEU A 731 -1.51 38.13 20.68
CA LEU A 731 -0.70 37.08 20.06
C LEU A 731 -1.57 35.87 19.69
N VAL A 732 -1.72 35.62 18.40
CA VAL A 732 -2.37 34.42 17.86
C VAL A 732 -1.31 33.34 17.66
N SER A 733 -1.42 32.22 18.36
CA SER A 733 -0.40 31.15 18.34
C SER A 733 -1.02 29.77 18.44
N ASP A 734 -0.21 28.74 18.23
CA ASP A 734 -0.57 27.36 18.55
C ASP A 734 -0.44 27.09 20.07
N PHE A 735 -0.43 25.82 20.45
CA PHE A 735 -0.33 25.39 21.85
C PHE A 735 1.11 25.11 22.31
N TYR A 736 2.12 25.67 21.64
CA TYR A 736 3.49 25.59 22.13
C TYR A 736 3.63 26.38 23.44
N ALA A 737 4.04 25.67 24.50
CA ALA A 737 4.11 26.23 25.86
C ALA A 737 5.07 27.43 25.98
N GLY A 738 6.03 27.58 25.07
CA GLY A 738 6.92 28.74 25.04
C GLY A 738 6.21 30.07 24.80
N TYR A 739 5.00 30.06 24.25
CA TYR A 739 4.19 31.28 24.10
C TYR A 739 3.46 31.67 25.39
N ASP A 740 3.27 30.76 26.34
CA ASP A 740 2.36 30.98 27.49
C ASP A 740 2.85 32.06 28.44
N SER A 741 4.18 32.23 28.57
CA SER A 741 4.82 33.26 29.40
C SER A 741 4.89 34.63 28.73
N VAL A 742 4.40 34.80 27.48
CA VAL A 742 4.44 36.09 26.80
C VAL A 742 3.39 37.03 27.40
N SER A 743 3.79 38.23 27.80
CA SER A 743 2.99 39.17 28.61
C SER A 743 1.79 39.80 27.91
N CYS A 744 1.67 39.68 26.58
CA CYS A 744 0.54 40.22 25.84
C CYS A 744 -0.69 39.31 25.92
N LYS A 745 -1.86 39.82 25.52
CA LYS A 745 -3.07 38.99 25.40
C LYS A 745 -2.83 37.91 24.35
N GLN A 746 -3.48 36.76 24.49
CA GLN A 746 -3.25 35.62 23.60
C GLN A 746 -4.55 35.07 23.05
N GLN A 747 -4.50 34.60 21.81
CA GLN A 747 -5.55 33.82 21.16
C GLN A 747 -4.95 32.49 20.70
N LYS A 748 -5.31 31.38 21.35
CA LYS A 748 -4.88 30.04 20.94
C LYS A 748 -5.68 29.58 19.71
N CYS A 749 -5.00 28.87 18.82
CA CYS A 749 -5.56 28.48 17.54
C CYS A 749 -6.61 27.35 17.68
N TRP A 750 -7.87 27.64 17.37
CA TRP A 750 -8.93 26.63 17.36
C TRP A 750 -8.73 25.53 16.32
N VAL A 751 -8.15 25.84 15.15
CA VAL A 751 -7.87 24.82 14.12
C VAL A 751 -7.01 23.68 14.68
N HIS A 752 -5.98 24.00 15.48
CA HIS A 752 -5.16 22.97 16.12
C HIS A 752 -5.94 22.20 17.18
N LEU A 753 -6.74 22.88 18.01
CA LEU A 753 -7.55 22.24 19.04
C LEU A 753 -8.59 21.30 18.45
N LEU A 754 -9.33 21.73 17.42
CA LEU A 754 -10.35 20.93 16.77
C LEU A 754 -9.74 19.75 16.01
N ARG A 755 -8.56 19.91 15.40
CA ARG A 755 -7.84 18.77 14.80
C ARG A 755 -7.47 17.73 15.86
N ASP A 756 -6.90 18.16 16.99
CA ASP A 756 -6.53 17.25 18.08
C ASP A 756 -7.76 16.51 18.63
N ILE A 757 -8.86 17.24 18.90
CA ILE A 757 -10.11 16.69 19.44
C ILE A 757 -10.70 15.67 18.47
N ASN A 758 -10.82 16.04 17.19
CA ASN A 758 -11.42 15.21 16.15
C ASN A 758 -10.57 13.95 15.89
N ASP A 759 -9.24 14.08 15.86
CA ASP A 759 -8.32 12.96 15.69
C ASP A 759 -8.37 11.99 16.88
N ASP A 760 -8.51 12.50 18.11
CA ASP A 760 -8.64 11.65 19.30
C ASP A 760 -10.02 10.98 19.37
N LEU A 761 -11.09 11.66 18.92
CA LEU A 761 -12.44 11.06 18.82
C LEU A 761 -12.44 9.90 17.83
N TRP A 762 -11.73 10.03 16.71
CA TRP A 762 -11.55 8.93 15.76
C TRP A 762 -10.73 7.75 16.31
N LYS A 763 -9.84 7.98 17.28
CA LYS A 763 -9.01 6.92 17.89
C LYS A 763 -9.75 6.19 19.01
N SER A 764 -10.72 6.85 19.65
CA SER A 764 -11.48 6.33 20.79
C SER A 764 -12.99 6.42 20.56
N PRO A 765 -13.54 5.73 19.54
CA PRO A 765 -14.92 5.91 19.09
C PRO A 765 -15.98 5.28 20.00
N PHE A 766 -15.57 4.56 21.03
CA PHE A 766 -16.44 3.95 22.03
C PHE A 766 -16.28 4.58 23.42
N ASP A 767 -15.52 5.69 23.52
CA ASP A 767 -15.44 6.48 24.74
C ASP A 767 -16.66 7.41 24.80
N SER A 768 -17.76 6.91 25.37
CA SER A 768 -19.03 7.64 25.43
C SER A 768 -18.94 8.92 26.26
N GLU A 769 -18.08 8.96 27.28
CA GLU A 769 -17.89 10.15 28.11
C GLU A 769 -17.17 11.25 27.32
N TYR A 770 -16.14 10.87 26.56
CA TYR A 770 -15.43 11.81 25.68
C TYR A 770 -16.31 12.27 24.51
N GLU A 771 -17.07 11.37 23.87
CA GLU A 771 -18.02 11.73 22.82
C GLU A 771 -19.07 12.74 23.32
N ALA A 772 -19.63 12.52 24.51
CA ALA A 772 -20.57 13.46 25.14
C ALA A 772 -19.91 14.82 25.43
N PHE A 773 -18.66 14.85 25.91
CA PHE A 773 -17.92 16.11 26.08
C PHE A 773 -17.74 16.87 24.76
N VAL A 774 -17.37 16.17 23.68
CA VAL A 774 -17.17 16.80 22.36
C VAL A 774 -18.51 17.26 21.77
N LEU A 775 -19.61 16.56 22.03
CA LEU A 775 -20.95 17.00 21.65
C LEU A 775 -21.30 18.35 22.28
N GLU A 776 -21.12 18.49 23.60
CA GLU A 776 -21.38 19.76 24.31
C GLU A 776 -20.47 20.90 23.79
N LEU A 777 -19.21 20.57 23.47
CA LEU A 777 -18.31 21.52 22.84
C LEU A 777 -18.79 21.94 21.45
N LYS A 778 -19.24 20.99 20.62
CA LYS A 778 -19.81 21.25 19.28
C LYS A 778 -21.00 22.20 19.40
N GLU A 779 -21.94 21.94 20.31
CA GLU A 779 -23.12 22.78 20.53
C GLU A 779 -22.78 24.21 21.00
N LEU A 780 -21.67 24.38 21.72
CA LEU A 780 -21.13 25.71 22.04
C LEU A 780 -20.57 26.42 20.80
N ILE A 781 -19.69 25.75 20.05
CA ILE A 781 -18.85 26.42 19.05
C ILE A 781 -19.53 26.58 17.70
N LEU A 782 -20.42 25.67 17.30
CA LEU A 782 -21.05 25.70 15.98
C LEU A 782 -21.82 27.02 15.74
N PRO A 783 -22.68 27.50 16.67
CA PRO A 783 -23.34 28.80 16.52
C PRO A 783 -22.39 30.00 16.53
N ILE A 784 -21.22 29.88 17.17
CA ILE A 784 -20.18 30.93 17.19
C ILE A 784 -19.54 31.03 15.81
N PHE A 785 -19.14 29.90 15.21
CA PHE A 785 -18.51 29.88 13.89
C PHE A 785 -19.48 30.28 12.78
N GLU A 786 -20.75 29.88 12.85
CA GLU A 786 -21.78 30.38 11.91
C GLU A 786 -21.95 31.91 12.00
N ALA A 787 -21.87 32.48 13.20
CA ALA A 787 -21.92 33.92 13.38
C ALA A 787 -20.67 34.62 12.83
N ILE A 788 -19.49 34.01 12.95
CA ILE A 788 -18.26 34.50 12.32
C ILE A 788 -18.42 34.49 10.79
N ASP A 789 -18.90 33.40 10.21
CA ASP A 789 -19.07 33.28 8.76
C ASP A 789 -20.11 34.28 8.22
N LYS A 790 -21.17 34.55 8.98
CA LYS A 790 -22.24 35.48 8.58
C LYS A 790 -21.88 36.95 8.78
N TYR A 791 -21.22 37.30 9.89
CA TYR A 791 -21.05 38.69 10.33
C TYR A 791 -19.61 39.15 10.46
N GLY A 792 -18.63 38.27 10.27
CA GLY A 792 -17.21 38.50 10.51
C GLY A 792 -16.85 38.58 12.00
N LEU A 793 -15.57 38.86 12.25
CA LEU A 793 -14.98 38.99 13.58
C LEU A 793 -15.31 40.35 14.22
N LYS A 794 -16.60 40.57 14.56
CA LYS A 794 -17.08 41.79 15.21
C LYS A 794 -17.59 41.50 16.62
N LYS A 795 -17.01 42.17 17.61
CA LYS A 795 -17.35 42.06 19.03
C LYS A 795 -18.84 42.21 19.29
N ARG A 796 -19.50 43.19 18.65
CA ARG A 796 -20.96 43.42 18.82
C ARG A 796 -21.82 42.18 18.53
N ASN A 797 -21.37 41.32 17.62
CA ASN A 797 -22.10 40.12 17.20
C ASN A 797 -21.64 38.88 17.98
N LEU A 798 -20.37 38.83 18.36
CA LEU A 798 -19.74 37.66 18.98
C LEU A 798 -19.76 37.71 20.52
N GLY A 799 -19.74 38.90 21.12
CA GLY A 799 -19.72 39.07 22.57
C GLY A 799 -20.95 38.50 23.28
N LYS A 800 -22.09 38.38 22.58
CA LYS A 800 -23.31 37.74 23.10
C LYS A 800 -23.11 36.26 23.48
N TYR A 801 -22.15 35.58 22.84
CA TYR A 801 -21.83 34.18 23.15
C TYR A 801 -21.03 34.04 24.44
N ARG A 802 -20.57 35.13 25.05
CA ARG A 802 -19.75 35.05 26.27
C ARG A 802 -20.47 34.35 27.42
N LYS A 803 -21.76 34.66 27.62
CA LYS A 803 -22.59 33.98 28.62
C LYS A 803 -22.65 32.46 28.39
N LYS A 804 -22.75 32.02 27.13
CA LYS A 804 -22.74 30.59 26.77
C LYS A 804 -21.38 29.94 27.04
N VAL A 805 -20.29 30.64 26.73
CA VAL A 805 -18.94 30.18 27.05
C VAL A 805 -18.76 30.02 28.56
N ASP A 806 -19.13 31.04 29.35
CA ASP A 806 -19.01 31.00 30.81
C ASP A 806 -19.86 29.86 31.41
N GLN A 807 -21.06 29.61 30.87
CA GLN A 807 -21.91 28.48 31.26
C GLN A 807 -21.28 27.12 30.89
N PHE A 808 -20.66 27.00 29.71
CA PHE A 808 -19.92 25.79 29.33
C PHE A 808 -18.76 25.51 30.29
N TYR A 809 -17.97 26.54 30.65
CA TYR A 809 -16.88 26.39 31.63
C TYR A 809 -17.41 25.97 33.00
N LYS A 810 -18.52 26.56 33.46
CA LYS A 810 -19.14 26.18 34.73
C LYS A 810 -19.60 24.72 34.72
N ASN A 811 -20.35 24.31 33.70
CA ASN A 811 -21.04 23.02 33.67
C ASN A 811 -20.13 21.85 33.29
N HIS A 812 -19.17 22.07 32.39
CA HIS A 812 -18.38 21.00 31.77
C HIS A 812 -16.89 21.08 32.07
N ILE A 813 -16.38 22.17 32.63
CA ILE A 813 -14.95 22.29 32.94
C ILE A 813 -14.70 22.31 34.44
N THR A 814 -15.38 23.18 35.21
CA THR A 814 -15.11 23.35 36.65
C THR A 814 -15.95 22.44 37.56
N SER A 815 -17.22 22.19 37.23
CA SER A 815 -18.13 21.47 38.14
C SER A 815 -18.22 19.96 37.88
N LYS A 816 -17.65 19.46 36.78
CA LYS A 816 -17.80 18.07 36.33
C LYS A 816 -16.50 17.30 36.49
N ASN A 817 -16.55 16.14 37.12
CA ASN A 817 -15.43 15.21 37.22
C ASN A 817 -15.56 14.15 36.13
N TYR A 818 -14.54 14.04 35.28
CA TYR A 818 -14.47 13.04 34.22
C TYR A 818 -13.63 11.85 34.66
N GLN A 819 -13.95 10.66 34.11
CA GLN A 819 -13.18 9.43 34.34
C GLN A 819 -12.28 9.06 33.14
N SER A 820 -12.67 9.44 31.92
CA SER A 820 -11.90 9.23 30.70
C SER A 820 -10.62 10.07 30.71
N GLU A 821 -9.50 9.43 30.40
CA GLU A 821 -8.21 10.09 30.23
C GLU A 821 -8.26 11.21 29.17
N LEU A 822 -9.03 11.02 28.09
CA LEU A 822 -9.19 12.02 27.03
C LEU A 822 -10.00 13.22 27.53
N SER A 823 -11.14 12.98 28.19
CA SER A 823 -11.95 14.04 28.77
C SER A 823 -11.18 14.87 29.79
N ILE A 824 -10.43 14.22 30.71
CA ILE A 824 -9.56 14.89 31.69
C ILE A 824 -8.45 15.71 30.99
N LYS A 825 -7.83 15.15 29.95
CA LYS A 825 -6.80 15.84 29.16
C LYS A 825 -7.34 17.14 28.56
N TYR A 826 -8.52 17.11 27.95
CA TYR A 826 -9.12 18.30 27.35
C TYR A 826 -9.66 19.25 28.41
N GLN A 827 -10.28 18.76 29.50
CA GLN A 827 -10.68 19.58 30.65
C GLN A 827 -9.51 20.44 31.16
N LYS A 828 -8.37 19.82 31.50
CA LYS A 828 -7.15 20.53 31.94
C LYS A 828 -6.62 21.53 30.90
N ARG A 829 -6.76 21.21 29.60
CA ARG A 829 -6.36 22.11 28.50
C ARG A 829 -7.27 23.33 28.42
N PHE A 830 -8.57 23.16 28.55
CA PHE A 830 -9.55 24.26 28.60
C PHE A 830 -9.33 25.13 29.85
N GLU A 831 -9.07 24.52 31.01
CA GLU A 831 -8.72 25.26 32.25
C GLU A 831 -7.46 26.12 32.05
N ARG A 832 -6.36 25.50 31.59
CA ARG A 832 -5.08 26.19 31.38
C ARG A 832 -5.21 27.37 30.42
N TYR A 833 -5.99 27.22 29.35
CA TYR A 833 -6.09 28.21 28.27
C TYR A 833 -7.39 29.03 28.29
N GLN A 834 -8.14 29.01 29.40
CA GLN A 834 -9.46 29.65 29.51
C GLN A 834 -9.49 31.10 29.02
N LYS A 835 -8.52 31.91 29.45
CA LYS A 835 -8.42 33.33 29.10
C LYS A 835 -7.95 33.59 27.66
N SER A 836 -7.51 32.55 26.94
CA SER A 836 -6.85 32.66 25.64
C SER A 836 -7.55 31.91 24.50
N LEU A 837 -8.56 31.09 24.78
CA LEU A 837 -9.29 30.36 23.73
C LEU A 837 -10.35 31.24 23.05
N PHE A 838 -10.98 32.16 23.76
CA PHE A 838 -12.15 32.91 23.28
C PHE A 838 -11.92 34.43 23.19
N THR A 839 -10.66 34.88 23.16
CA THR A 839 -10.31 36.31 23.07
C THR A 839 -10.90 36.98 21.83
N PHE A 840 -11.08 36.24 20.74
CA PHE A 840 -11.75 36.74 19.52
C PHE A 840 -13.22 37.14 19.71
N LEU A 841 -13.87 36.76 20.81
CA LEU A 841 -15.21 37.23 21.16
C LEU A 841 -15.21 38.63 21.78
N GLU A 842 -14.07 39.06 22.33
CA GLU A 842 -13.94 40.26 23.16
C GLU A 842 -13.39 41.48 22.40
N TYR A 843 -12.74 41.26 21.27
CA TYR A 843 -12.05 42.28 20.46
C TYR A 843 -12.39 42.11 18.98
N ASP A 844 -12.47 43.24 18.27
CA ASP A 844 -12.72 43.23 16.82
C ASP A 844 -11.51 42.68 16.05
N SER A 845 -11.81 41.96 14.96
CA SER A 845 -10.85 41.49 13.95
C SER A 845 -9.78 40.51 14.42
N ILE A 846 -9.83 40.01 15.67
CA ILE A 846 -8.89 39.01 16.18
C ILE A 846 -9.19 37.63 15.57
N PRO A 847 -8.27 37.02 14.81
CA PRO A 847 -8.51 35.70 14.20
C PRO A 847 -8.54 34.58 15.23
N TRP A 848 -9.47 33.64 15.08
CA TRP A 848 -9.57 32.43 15.91
C TRP A 848 -8.55 31.33 15.54
N HIS A 849 -7.84 31.48 14.42
CA HIS A 849 -6.89 30.51 13.88
C HIS A 849 -5.53 31.11 13.51
N ASN A 850 -4.47 30.29 13.46
CA ASN A 850 -3.10 30.71 13.14
C ASN A 850 -2.68 30.44 11.68
N ASN A 851 -3.65 30.21 10.78
CA ASN A 851 -3.38 29.81 9.38
C ASN A 851 -2.52 30.81 8.59
N THR A 852 -2.51 32.09 8.98
CA THR A 852 -1.67 33.12 8.36
C THR A 852 -0.17 32.85 8.56
N ALA A 853 0.24 32.51 9.78
CA ALA A 853 1.62 32.14 10.07
C ALA A 853 2.01 30.82 9.38
N GLU A 854 1.13 29.81 9.40
CA GLU A 854 1.36 28.55 8.66
C GLU A 854 1.59 28.82 7.15
N ARG A 855 0.80 29.73 6.55
CA ARG A 855 0.93 30.12 5.14
C ARG A 855 2.26 30.84 4.86
N ALA A 856 2.73 31.69 5.78
CA ALA A 856 4.03 32.33 5.69
C ALA A 856 5.17 31.29 5.73
N LEU A 857 5.09 30.31 6.63
CA LEU A 857 6.09 29.24 6.77
C LEU A 857 6.06 28.20 5.65
N ARG A 858 4.93 28.03 4.95
CA ARG A 858 4.80 27.06 3.85
C ARG A 858 5.88 27.20 2.78
N HIS A 859 6.36 28.41 2.54
CA HIS A 859 7.45 28.64 1.60
C HIS A 859 8.76 27.98 2.06
N ILE A 860 9.11 28.14 3.34
CA ILE A 860 10.27 27.51 3.97
C ILE A 860 10.11 25.99 3.99
N ALA A 861 8.92 25.49 4.35
CA ALA A 861 8.63 24.05 4.37
C ALA A 861 8.85 23.39 3.00
N ILE A 862 8.46 24.05 1.90
CA ILE A 862 8.72 23.58 0.53
C ILE A 862 10.20 23.70 0.20
N GLN A 863 10.84 24.82 0.56
CA GLN A 863 12.28 25.02 0.30
C GLN A 863 13.15 23.94 0.94
N ARG A 864 12.83 23.54 2.18
CA ARG A 864 13.48 22.44 2.89
C ARG A 864 13.43 21.13 2.11
N LYS A 865 12.28 20.80 1.52
CA LYS A 865 12.12 19.59 0.69
C LYS A 865 12.94 19.64 -0.60
N ILE A 866 13.22 20.83 -1.14
CA ILE A 866 14.01 21.02 -2.36
C ILE A 866 15.51 21.01 -2.06
N SER A 867 15.97 21.73 -1.03
CA SER A 867 17.40 21.95 -0.78
C SER A 867 18.02 20.98 0.21
N GLY A 868 17.24 20.35 1.09
CA GLY A 868 17.72 19.43 2.14
C GLY A 868 18.40 20.15 3.32
N SER A 869 19.40 20.98 3.04
CA SER A 869 20.18 21.73 4.04
C SER A 869 20.50 23.16 3.57
N PHE A 870 20.70 24.07 4.52
CA PHE A 870 21.15 25.46 4.32
C PHE A 870 22.58 25.64 4.84
N PHE A 871 23.25 26.71 4.39
CA PHE A 871 24.50 27.20 4.96
C PHE A 871 24.21 28.34 5.96
N GLU A 872 24.98 28.40 7.05
CA GLU A 872 24.76 29.40 8.11
C GLU A 872 24.83 30.84 7.57
N THR A 873 25.85 31.15 6.78
CA THR A 873 26.07 32.47 6.19
C THR A 873 24.95 32.89 5.21
N GLY A 874 24.27 31.94 4.57
CA GLY A 874 23.22 32.21 3.59
C GLY A 874 21.80 32.19 4.16
N ALA A 875 21.59 31.58 5.33
CA ALA A 875 20.26 31.40 5.91
C ALA A 875 19.63 32.74 6.30
N ASN A 876 20.37 33.61 7.00
CA ASN A 876 19.86 34.92 7.43
C ASN A 876 19.48 35.80 6.23
N SER A 877 20.36 35.91 5.22
CA SER A 877 20.08 36.68 4.01
C SER A 877 18.88 36.15 3.24
N TYR A 878 18.70 34.83 3.20
CA TYR A 878 17.52 34.21 2.62
C TYR A 878 16.24 34.58 3.39
N LEU A 879 16.28 34.53 4.72
CA LEU A 879 15.11 34.80 5.56
C LEU A 879 14.66 36.26 5.53
N THR A 880 15.58 37.22 5.57
CA THR A 880 15.26 38.65 5.42
C THR A 880 14.54 38.91 4.09
N LEU A 881 15.10 38.42 2.97
CA LEU A 881 14.49 38.58 1.65
C LEU A 881 13.18 37.80 1.50
N LEU A 882 13.07 36.65 2.15
CA LEU A 882 11.85 35.86 2.16
C LEU A 882 10.72 36.58 2.90
N GLY A 883 11.00 37.25 4.03
CA GLY A 883 10.03 38.06 4.77
C GLY A 883 9.44 39.15 3.89
N ILE A 884 10.31 39.94 3.25
CA ILE A 884 9.91 40.98 2.29
C ILE A 884 9.09 40.39 1.14
N MET A 885 9.53 39.27 0.56
CA MET A 885 8.80 38.61 -0.52
C MET A 885 7.40 38.15 -0.07
N GLN A 886 7.27 37.60 1.14
CA GLN A 886 5.99 37.17 1.68
C GLN A 886 5.07 38.37 1.98
N THR A 887 5.61 39.48 2.50
CA THR A 887 4.87 40.76 2.62
C THR A 887 4.36 41.21 1.25
N CYS A 888 5.22 41.28 0.23
CA CYS A 888 4.79 41.63 -1.12
C CYS A 888 3.66 40.71 -1.59
N LYS A 889 3.77 39.40 -1.34
CA LYS A 889 2.75 38.43 -1.72
C LYS A 889 1.42 38.62 -0.98
N PHE A 890 1.46 38.91 0.33
CA PHE A 890 0.26 39.13 1.15
C PHE A 890 -0.47 40.40 0.71
N GLN A 891 0.28 41.45 0.36
CA GLN A 891 -0.25 42.70 -0.19
C GLN A 891 -0.52 42.67 -1.72
N GLU A 892 -0.45 41.50 -2.36
CA GLU A 892 -0.64 41.31 -3.82
C GLU A 892 0.30 42.16 -4.71
N LYS A 893 1.50 42.49 -4.23
CA LYS A 893 2.56 43.23 -4.92
C LYS A 893 3.60 42.30 -5.54
N SER A 894 4.20 42.73 -6.66
CA SER A 894 5.26 41.95 -7.32
C SER A 894 6.62 42.15 -6.65
N PHE A 895 7.15 41.09 -6.04
CA PHE A 895 8.48 41.12 -5.41
C PHE A 895 9.60 41.50 -6.40
N LEU A 896 9.57 40.98 -7.64
CA LEU A 896 10.56 41.35 -8.65
C LEU A 896 10.53 42.85 -8.96
N LYS A 897 9.34 43.43 -9.15
CA LYS A 897 9.22 44.87 -9.44
C LYS A 897 9.67 45.73 -8.26
N PHE A 898 9.39 45.29 -7.04
CA PHE A 898 9.87 45.94 -5.81
C PHE A 898 11.41 45.93 -5.72
N LEU A 899 12.06 44.80 -6.05
CA LEU A 899 13.52 44.77 -6.09
C LEU A 899 14.09 45.68 -7.18
N VAL A 900 13.49 45.68 -8.37
CA VAL A 900 13.95 46.49 -9.51
C VAL A 900 13.81 47.99 -9.24
N SER A 901 12.74 48.44 -8.57
CA SER A 901 12.55 49.86 -8.25
C SER A 901 13.58 50.41 -7.28
N GLY A 902 14.15 49.55 -6.41
CA GLY A 902 15.10 49.97 -5.39
C GLY A 902 14.45 50.63 -4.17
N GLU A 903 13.12 50.71 -4.14
CA GLU A 903 12.33 51.19 -2.99
C GLU A 903 12.60 50.33 -1.75
N LYS A 904 12.55 50.93 -0.56
CA LYS A 904 12.78 50.21 0.71
C LYS A 904 11.50 49.93 1.49
N ASP A 905 10.44 50.70 1.28
CA ASP A 905 9.16 50.48 1.96
C ASP A 905 8.18 49.75 1.05
N VAL A 906 7.76 48.55 1.48
CA VAL A 906 6.80 47.74 0.72
C VAL A 906 5.44 48.44 0.65
N ASP A 907 5.03 49.15 1.69
CA ASP A 907 3.73 49.83 1.75
C ASP A 907 3.66 50.99 0.76
N ALA A 908 4.69 51.84 0.77
CA ALA A 908 4.82 52.98 -0.15
C ALA A 908 4.97 52.54 -1.62
N PHE A 909 5.47 51.33 -1.88
CA PHE A 909 5.65 50.83 -3.23
C PHE A 909 4.31 50.58 -3.95
N LYS A 910 4.04 51.41 -4.97
CA LYS A 910 2.88 51.26 -5.87
C LYS A 910 3.18 50.23 -6.95
N SER A 911 2.65 49.01 -6.80
CA SER A 911 2.71 48.00 -7.86
C SER A 911 1.62 48.25 -8.91
N PRO A 912 1.91 48.12 -10.22
CA PRO A 912 0.87 48.02 -11.24
C PRO A 912 -0.05 46.85 -10.90
N LYS A 913 -1.38 47.08 -10.85
CA LYS A 913 -2.37 46.04 -10.53
C LYS A 913 -2.20 44.84 -11.47
N ILE A 914 -2.02 43.64 -10.92
CA ILE A 914 -2.01 42.39 -11.68
C ILE A 914 -3.44 42.15 -12.17
N LYS A 915 -3.67 42.08 -13.49
CA LYS A 915 -4.97 41.67 -14.05
C LYS A 915 -5.27 40.25 -13.55
N LYS A 916 -6.21 40.08 -12.62
CA LYS A 916 -6.62 38.76 -12.10
C LYS A 916 -7.31 37.98 -13.22
N ARG A 917 -6.88 36.74 -13.46
CA ARG A 917 -7.60 35.75 -14.29
C ARG A 917 -8.77 35.19 -13.47
N THR A 918 -9.98 35.28 -13.98
CA THR A 918 -11.20 34.72 -13.37
C THR A 918 -11.43 33.28 -13.85
N GLN A 919 -11.58 32.33 -12.92
CA GLN A 919 -12.01 30.94 -13.15
C GLN A 919 -13.42 30.76 -12.54
N LYS A 920 -14.39 30.23 -13.27
CA LYS A 920 -15.72 29.82 -12.71
C LYS A 920 -15.66 28.33 -12.44
N ILE A 921 -16.52 27.92 -11.53
CA ILE A 921 -16.86 26.53 -11.28
C ILE A 921 -18.34 26.42 -11.66
N ALA A 922 -18.70 25.37 -12.39
CA ALA A 922 -20.09 25.03 -12.68
C ALA A 922 -20.80 24.68 -11.36
N LYS A 923 -21.93 25.34 -11.09
CA LYS A 923 -22.88 24.86 -10.08
C LYS A 923 -23.66 23.70 -10.72
N SER A 924 -23.37 22.47 -10.32
CA SER A 924 -24.34 21.38 -10.48
C SER A 924 -25.37 21.52 -9.37
N HIS A 925 -26.63 21.67 -9.74
CA HIS A 925 -27.75 21.42 -8.86
C HIS A 925 -27.78 19.93 -8.50
N THR A 926 -27.66 19.63 -7.22
CA THR A 926 -28.42 18.62 -6.48
C THR A 926 -28.16 18.86 -4.99
#